data_AF-A0A6E8W634-F1
#
_entry.id   AF-A0A6E8W634-F1
#
_cell.length_a   1.000
_cell.length_b   1.000
_cell.length_c   1.000
_cell.angle_alpha   90.00
_cell.angle_beta   90.00
_cell.angle_gamma   90.00
#
_symmetry.space_group_name_H-M   'P 1'
#
loop_
_entity.id
_entity.type
_entity.pdbx_description
1 polymer ?
#
loop_
_entity_poly.entity_id
_entity_poly.type
_entity_poly.pdbx_seq_one_letter_code
_entity_poly.pdbx_strand_id
1 'polypeptide(L)'
;MKGSAATAGQPRDDTAAPTMEPVETVTLISDDSDVEMTDISVKRPSKSESDEGRRTSRRKKVKVGYGDNGAKTNTSTARPGSACERGDGVITPDRKAETTTKADAPPTPKSKKREVEEKSATGPDPNPYQELMTGLEGAAFQSRLPVDKMTASEAVCFPHIIKHGLVAQRVFLNVRNRILQMWIEEPTVQLTVENALKKMESPFDSDPSLVRSVHAFLERHGFINFGIFKRLIPLPVKKHAKVIVIGAGISGLAAAQQLQQFGFDVIVLEARDRVGGRIATFRKNAYTADLGAMVVTGTWGNPLTILSKQTGMEMCPIKSVCPLYGAGGKPVPKHKDDMVEREFNRLLEATSYLSHQLDFNYAGNHPVSLGQALEWIIKLQEKHVKEKQVQHLGGIIGCQQKLLANQQQLVETLARIRDLKAKQQHLIDTKPPKPPPPAKEGGSGGGGGGGTAGQDSSGGDSAGTKYFEHEFQLRVMAREEQLAWKEVERLQAYQTELEAKVRELENEQVSEVYLSSKDRQILDWHFANLEFANATPLSNLSLKHWDQDDDFEFIGSHTTVKNGYSCVPIALTENLDVRVNTAVTCIRYRPGGVEVTADLKSNNSTVCYRADLVLCTLTLGILKLAIAKESKQLNTVRFDPELPEWKQLAIRRLGFGNLNKVVLCFDRIFWDPNTNLFGHVGSTTASRGELFLFWNISQSPVLLALVAGQSAAIMENVSDDVIVGRCIAVLKGIFGNSAVPQPKETVVTRWRADPWARGSYSFVSVGASGSDYDLLAAPVTPKAPEGAKPPPPPQKPPTAPQQQQQQQRHDKNGDKKDNEENDDEDSNPIDIPRLFFAGEHTIRNYPATVHGALLSGLREAGRIADYYLGFPNCYPEAPKDESAKK
;
A
#
# COMPACT_ATOMS: atom_id res chain seq x y z
N MET A 1 -19.47 -45.95 -42.83
CA MET A 1 -20.95 -45.91 -42.70
C MET A 1 -21.36 -44.51 -42.29
N LYS A 2 -22.24 -43.88 -43.09
CA LYS A 2 -23.24 -42.81 -42.79
C LYS A 2 -22.81 -41.72 -41.78
N GLY A 3 -22.73 -40.42 -42.06
CA GLY A 3 -23.45 -39.56 -43.02
C GLY A 3 -24.50 -38.71 -42.28
N SER A 4 -24.33 -37.37 -42.27
CA SER A 4 -25.37 -36.29 -42.31
C SER A 4 -24.70 -34.93 -41.98
N ALA A 5 -24.46 -34.03 -42.96
CA ALA A 5 -25.26 -32.84 -43.34
C ALA A 5 -25.48 -31.84 -42.17
N ALA A 6 -24.75 -30.71 -42.10
CA ALA A 6 -24.86 -29.45 -42.86
C ALA A 6 -26.03 -28.55 -42.41
N THR A 7 -25.70 -27.40 -41.79
CA THR A 7 -26.40 -26.12 -41.97
C THR A 7 -25.43 -24.96 -41.72
N ALA A 8 -25.42 -24.04 -42.68
CA ALA A 8 -24.61 -22.82 -42.72
C ALA A 8 -25.31 -21.67 -41.97
N GLY A 9 -24.52 -20.87 -41.24
CA GLY A 9 -24.90 -19.56 -40.72
C GLY A 9 -23.78 -18.56 -41.02
N GLN A 10 -24.12 -17.46 -41.69
CA GLN A 10 -23.22 -16.38 -42.11
C GLN A 10 -22.53 -15.67 -40.91
N PRO A 11 -21.33 -15.11 -41.08
CA PRO A 11 -20.71 -14.24 -40.07
C PRO A 11 -21.29 -12.82 -40.18
N ARG A 12 -21.66 -12.24 -39.04
CA ARG A 12 -21.89 -10.79 -38.90
C ARG A 12 -20.55 -10.11 -38.63
N ASP A 13 -20.26 -9.13 -39.46
CA ASP A 13 -19.18 -8.15 -39.31
C ASP A 13 -19.58 -7.17 -38.20
N ASP A 14 -18.91 -7.23 -37.04
CA ASP A 14 -18.98 -6.19 -36.01
C ASP A 14 -17.54 -5.79 -35.66
N THR A 15 -16.99 -4.86 -36.45
CA THR A 15 -15.74 -4.15 -36.16
C THR A 15 -16.08 -2.84 -35.46
N ALA A 16 -15.99 -2.85 -34.12
CA ALA A 16 -15.91 -1.64 -33.32
C ALA A 16 -14.80 -1.83 -32.29
N ALA A 17 -13.58 -1.39 -32.65
CA ALA A 17 -12.47 -1.27 -31.72
C ALA A 17 -12.78 -0.12 -30.73
N PRO A 18 -12.63 -0.32 -29.41
CA PRO A 18 -12.77 0.77 -28.47
C PRO A 18 -11.58 1.71 -28.61
N THR A 19 -11.87 2.99 -28.83
CA THR A 19 -10.90 4.09 -28.75
C THR A 19 -10.33 4.16 -27.33
N MET A 20 -9.10 3.68 -27.14
CA MET A 20 -8.33 3.98 -25.93
C MET A 20 -7.91 5.44 -25.96
N GLU A 21 -8.27 6.20 -24.93
CA GLU A 21 -7.69 7.52 -24.68
C GLU A 21 -6.18 7.39 -24.39
N PRO A 22 -5.36 8.35 -24.82
CA PRO A 22 -3.91 8.29 -24.62
C PRO A 22 -3.59 8.43 -23.13
N VAL A 23 -2.92 7.41 -22.58
CA VAL A 23 -2.27 7.50 -21.28
C VAL A 23 -1.06 8.42 -21.44
N GLU A 24 -1.09 9.61 -20.82
CA GLU A 24 0.06 10.50 -20.75
C GLU A 24 1.24 9.77 -20.10
N THR A 25 2.33 9.59 -20.86
CA THR A 25 3.60 9.06 -20.35
C THR A 25 4.75 9.91 -20.88
N VAL A 26 5.45 10.53 -19.93
CA VAL A 26 6.69 11.26 -20.16
C VAL A 26 7.81 10.23 -20.31
N THR A 27 8.51 10.26 -21.45
CA THR A 27 9.77 9.53 -21.64
C THR A 27 10.83 10.20 -20.78
N LEU A 28 11.45 9.46 -19.86
CA LEU A 28 12.62 9.95 -19.13
C LEU A 28 13.75 10.16 -20.14
N ILE A 29 14.23 11.39 -20.24
CA ILE A 29 15.43 11.73 -21.00
C ILE A 29 16.60 11.10 -20.23
N SER A 30 17.30 10.17 -20.88
CA SER A 30 18.56 9.64 -20.40
C SER A 30 19.66 10.66 -20.70
N ASP A 31 19.85 11.64 -19.83
CA ASP A 31 20.98 12.58 -19.93
C ASP A 31 22.01 12.32 -18.82
N ASP A 32 23.21 11.95 -19.25
CA ASP A 32 24.46 11.95 -18.46
C ASP A 32 25.14 13.33 -18.54
N SER A 33 24.38 14.42 -18.55
CA SER A 33 24.92 15.79 -18.51
C SER A 33 24.03 16.77 -17.75
N ASP A 34 24.64 17.49 -16.81
CA ASP A 34 24.05 18.58 -16.02
C ASP A 34 23.46 19.68 -16.92
N VAL A 35 22.23 20.14 -16.64
CA VAL A 35 21.74 21.55 -16.64
C VAL A 35 20.22 21.61 -16.37
N GLU A 36 19.81 22.74 -15.76
CA GLU A 36 18.55 23.12 -15.09
C GLU A 36 17.25 23.00 -15.91
N MET A 37 16.14 22.67 -15.22
CA MET A 37 14.77 22.60 -15.77
C MET A 37 13.87 23.72 -15.23
N THR A 38 13.16 24.39 -16.15
CA THR A 38 12.16 25.43 -15.89
C THR A 38 10.73 24.87 -15.72
N ASP A 39 9.97 25.49 -14.82
CA ASP A 39 8.58 25.17 -14.43
C ASP A 39 7.53 25.26 -15.55
N ILE A 40 6.60 24.29 -15.59
CA ILE A 40 5.33 24.38 -16.34
C ILE A 40 4.15 24.19 -15.36
N SER A 41 3.29 25.21 -15.32
CA SER A 41 2.06 25.27 -14.52
C SER A 41 0.86 24.69 -15.29
N VAL A 42 0.19 23.68 -14.72
CA VAL A 42 -1.05 23.08 -15.27
C VAL A 42 -2.28 23.61 -14.52
N LYS A 43 -3.24 24.16 -15.29
CA LYS A 43 -4.56 24.62 -14.81
C LYS A 43 -5.52 23.44 -14.56
N ARG A 44 -6.27 23.48 -13.44
CA ARG A 44 -7.36 22.53 -13.11
C ARG A 44 -8.69 22.92 -13.80
N PRO A 45 -9.48 21.96 -14.32
CA PRO A 45 -10.90 22.16 -14.58
C PRO A 45 -11.78 21.71 -13.40
N SER A 46 -13.01 22.25 -13.39
CA SER A 46 -14.03 22.25 -12.34
C SER A 46 -14.82 20.94 -12.19
N LYS A 47 -15.31 20.71 -10.96
CA LYS A 47 -16.13 19.57 -10.49
C LYS A 47 -17.55 19.54 -11.09
N SER A 48 -18.06 18.34 -11.37
CA SER A 48 -19.48 18.00 -11.32
C SER A 48 -19.69 16.60 -10.71
N GLU A 49 -20.82 16.44 -10.02
CA GLU A 49 -21.16 15.36 -9.08
C GLU A 49 -21.77 14.12 -9.76
N SER A 50 -21.37 12.93 -9.30
CA SER A 50 -22.21 11.73 -9.09
C SER A 50 -21.30 10.61 -8.55
N ASP A 51 -21.44 10.33 -7.26
CA ASP A 51 -20.59 9.42 -6.49
C ASP A 51 -21.40 8.17 -6.11
N GLU A 52 -21.33 7.13 -6.94
CA GLU A 52 -21.56 5.74 -6.51
C GLU A 52 -20.68 4.80 -7.35
N GLY A 53 -19.86 3.97 -6.67
CA GLY A 53 -19.35 2.72 -7.24
C GLY A 53 -17.91 2.69 -7.79
N ARG A 54 -17.04 3.69 -7.56
CA ARG A 54 -15.65 3.64 -8.07
C ARG A 54 -14.63 3.41 -6.96
N ARG A 55 -14.29 2.15 -6.71
CA ARG A 55 -13.15 1.75 -5.86
C ARG A 55 -11.86 2.12 -6.60
N THR A 56 -11.44 3.37 -6.45
CA THR A 56 -10.13 3.86 -6.88
C THR A 56 -9.16 3.64 -5.73
N SER A 57 -8.08 2.89 -5.97
CA SER A 57 -6.96 2.78 -5.04
C SER A 57 -6.41 4.19 -4.78
N ARG A 58 -6.80 4.79 -3.66
CA ARG A 58 -6.24 6.07 -3.21
C ARG A 58 -4.99 5.77 -2.41
N ARG A 59 -3.92 5.37 -3.12
CA ARG A 59 -2.60 5.18 -2.54
C ARG A 59 -2.05 6.53 -2.06
N LYS A 60 -2.21 6.85 -0.78
CA LYS A 60 -1.45 7.92 -0.12
C LYS A 60 -0.25 7.29 0.58
N LYS A 61 0.88 7.31 -0.13
CA LYS A 61 2.24 6.93 0.31
C LYS A 61 2.45 5.44 0.59
N VAL A 62 3.65 4.96 0.25
CA VAL A 62 4.09 3.57 0.37
C VAL A 62 4.60 3.29 1.79
N LYS A 63 4.46 2.03 2.21
CA LYS A 63 4.90 1.38 3.47
C LYS A 63 6.37 1.58 3.91
N VAL A 64 7.17 2.36 3.18
CA VAL A 64 8.40 3.04 3.62
C VAL A 64 8.62 4.23 2.67
N GLY A 65 7.87 5.32 2.84
CA GLY A 65 8.00 6.52 2.02
C GLY A 65 8.94 7.54 2.68
N TYR A 66 10.00 7.93 1.98
CA TYR A 66 10.91 8.98 2.41
C TYR A 66 10.25 10.34 2.21
N GLY A 67 9.80 10.95 3.31
CA GLY A 67 9.25 12.30 3.29
C GLY A 67 10.34 13.31 2.90
N ASP A 68 10.11 14.03 1.80
CA ASP A 68 10.90 15.19 1.40
C ASP A 68 10.43 16.44 2.16
N ASN A 69 11.38 17.17 2.76
CA ASN A 69 11.17 18.45 3.42
C ASN A 69 11.50 19.56 2.42
N GLY A 70 10.47 20.07 1.75
CA GLY A 70 10.60 21.24 0.88
C GLY A 70 10.88 22.52 1.68
N ALA A 71 12.13 23.00 1.63
CA ALA A 71 12.50 24.32 2.09
C ALA A 71 11.89 25.39 1.16
N LYS A 72 11.02 26.25 1.70
CA LYS A 72 10.49 27.42 0.98
C LYS A 72 11.52 28.54 1.00
N THR A 73 12.18 28.81 -0.12
CA THR A 73 12.94 30.03 -0.34
C THR A 73 12.02 31.14 -0.83
N ASN A 74 11.86 32.19 -0.02
CA ASN A 74 11.25 33.46 -0.43
C ASN A 74 12.22 34.23 -1.33
N THR A 75 11.83 34.55 -2.56
CA THR A 75 12.45 35.64 -3.31
C THR A 75 11.40 36.45 -4.07
N SER A 76 11.33 37.72 -3.69
CA SER A 76 10.55 38.80 -4.28
C SER A 76 11.04 39.15 -5.69
N THR A 77 10.08 39.38 -6.57
CA THR A 77 10.23 39.83 -7.96
C THR A 77 10.73 41.28 -8.06
N ALA A 78 11.83 41.51 -8.78
CA ALA A 78 12.16 42.80 -9.38
C ALA A 78 12.80 42.59 -10.76
N ARG A 79 12.24 43.25 -11.79
CA ARG A 79 12.66 43.21 -13.20
C ARG A 79 13.99 43.95 -13.42
N PRO A 80 14.85 43.55 -14.38
CA PRO A 80 16.02 44.33 -14.76
C PRO A 80 15.73 45.27 -15.94
N GLY A 81 16.25 46.49 -15.84
CA GLY A 81 16.35 47.44 -16.93
C GLY A 81 17.76 48.02 -17.00
N SER A 82 18.47 47.67 -18.07
CA SER A 82 19.43 48.47 -18.86
C SER A 82 20.56 49.29 -18.20
N ALA A 83 21.77 48.95 -18.64
CA ALA A 83 22.88 49.82 -19.09
C ALA A 83 23.82 50.53 -18.09
N CYS A 84 25.09 50.17 -18.27
CA CYS A 84 26.30 51.00 -18.38
C CYS A 84 26.85 51.85 -17.21
N GLU A 85 28.14 51.59 -17.00
CA GLU A 85 29.26 52.52 -16.75
C GLU A 85 29.66 52.96 -15.32
N ARG A 86 30.94 52.65 -15.05
CA ARG A 86 32.00 53.43 -14.39
C ARG A 86 31.84 53.91 -12.93
N GLY A 87 32.91 53.68 -12.18
CA GLY A 87 33.52 54.75 -11.38
C GLY A 87 33.80 54.42 -9.91
N ASP A 88 35.07 54.49 -9.56
CA ASP A 88 35.66 54.38 -8.22
C ASP A 88 35.09 55.36 -7.17
N GLY A 89 35.38 55.09 -5.89
CA GLY A 89 35.72 56.18 -4.97
C GLY A 89 35.12 56.13 -3.57
N VAL A 90 35.99 55.74 -2.63
CA VAL A 90 35.95 55.95 -1.17
C VAL A 90 35.63 57.41 -0.78
N ILE A 91 34.99 57.64 0.38
CA ILE A 91 35.36 58.64 1.42
C ILE A 91 34.37 58.62 2.62
N THR A 92 34.95 58.56 3.82
CA THR A 92 34.46 58.69 5.21
C THR A 92 34.30 60.17 5.66
N PRO A 93 34.21 60.57 6.96
CA PRO A 93 33.42 60.16 8.15
C PRO A 93 32.85 61.40 8.94
N ASP A 94 32.55 61.21 10.24
CA ASP A 94 32.52 62.17 11.38
C ASP A 94 31.20 62.95 11.64
N ARG A 95 30.72 63.27 12.87
CA ARG A 95 31.25 63.26 14.26
C ARG A 95 30.15 63.60 15.31
N LYS A 96 30.34 63.09 16.56
CA LYS A 96 30.16 63.67 17.95
C LYS A 96 28.82 64.28 18.44
N ALA A 97 28.25 63.77 19.56
CA ALA A 97 28.40 64.14 21.01
C ALA A 97 27.40 65.25 21.45
N GLU A 98 26.71 65.29 22.61
CA GLU A 98 27.22 65.30 24.01
C GLU A 98 26.05 65.39 25.07
N THR A 99 26.28 64.88 26.31
CA THR A 99 25.88 65.33 27.70
C THR A 99 24.44 65.34 28.33
N THR A 100 24.26 64.46 29.34
CA THR A 100 23.85 64.59 30.79
C THR A 100 22.70 65.49 31.34
N THR A 101 21.76 64.92 32.14
CA THR A 101 21.56 65.05 33.63
C THR A 101 20.19 64.51 34.14
N LYS A 102 20.10 64.16 35.45
CA LYS A 102 19.01 63.46 36.19
C LYS A 102 17.99 64.41 36.87
N ALA A 103 16.72 63.97 37.03
CA ALA A 103 15.98 63.73 38.32
C ALA A 103 14.44 63.94 38.24
N ASP A 104 13.72 63.08 38.99
CA ASP A 104 12.33 63.10 39.51
C ASP A 104 11.09 62.76 38.64
N ALA A 105 10.19 61.96 39.24
CA ALA A 105 8.91 61.38 38.75
C ALA A 105 7.79 61.62 39.80
N PRO A 106 6.49 61.20 39.65
CA PRO A 106 5.69 60.60 38.54
C PRO A 106 4.35 61.43 38.32
N PRO A 107 3.20 61.00 37.68
CA PRO A 107 2.76 59.66 37.23
C PRO A 107 1.98 59.50 35.87
N THR A 108 1.77 58.23 35.46
CA THR A 108 0.90 57.68 34.36
C THR A 108 1.32 57.95 32.89
N PRO A 109 0.79 57.26 31.83
CA PRO A 109 0.26 55.88 31.66
C PRO A 109 0.84 55.10 30.43
N LYS A 110 0.63 53.78 30.45
CA LYS A 110 0.55 52.78 29.35
C LYS A 110 1.06 53.14 27.93
N SER A 111 2.10 52.45 27.48
CA SER A 111 2.08 51.69 26.20
C SER A 111 3.21 50.64 26.17
N LYS A 112 2.86 49.41 25.77
CA LYS A 112 3.73 48.24 25.73
C LYS A 112 4.59 48.26 24.45
N LYS A 113 5.92 48.21 24.59
CA LYS A 113 6.81 47.54 23.63
C LYS A 113 7.66 46.55 24.41
N ARG A 114 7.42 45.26 24.16
CA ARG A 114 8.23 44.14 24.67
C ARG A 114 9.50 44.04 23.84
N GLU A 115 10.61 43.93 24.54
CA GLU A 115 11.91 43.52 24.02
C GLU A 115 11.81 42.14 23.35
N VAL A 116 12.57 41.98 22.27
CA VAL A 116 12.74 40.74 21.54
C VAL A 116 13.80 39.92 22.28
N GLU A 117 13.37 38.93 23.06
CA GLU A 117 14.21 37.80 23.41
C GLU A 117 14.18 36.80 22.25
N GLU A 118 15.35 36.50 21.70
CA GLU A 118 15.58 35.40 20.76
C GLU A 118 15.19 34.07 21.43
N LYS A 119 14.05 33.50 21.02
CA LYS A 119 13.76 32.09 21.24
C LYS A 119 14.39 31.27 20.12
N SER A 120 15.35 30.44 20.48
CA SER A 120 15.84 29.34 19.68
C SER A 120 14.68 28.54 19.09
N ALA A 121 14.57 28.54 17.76
CA ALA A 121 13.60 27.73 17.02
C ALA A 121 14.05 26.26 16.99
N THR A 122 13.95 25.59 18.14
CA THR A 122 14.04 24.13 18.26
C THR A 122 12.81 23.64 18.99
N GLY A 123 11.68 23.64 18.29
CA GLY A 123 10.50 22.87 18.65
C GLY A 123 10.11 21.99 17.47
N PRO A 124 9.69 20.73 17.68
CA PRO A 124 9.15 19.92 16.59
C PRO A 124 7.92 20.65 16.01
N ASP A 125 7.82 20.66 14.68
CA ASP A 125 6.62 21.13 13.96
C ASP A 125 5.37 20.52 14.63
N PRO A 126 4.31 21.31 14.91
CA PRO A 126 3.10 20.77 15.50
C PRO A 126 2.56 19.67 14.57
N ASN A 127 2.45 18.45 15.12
CA ASN A 127 1.96 17.30 14.37
C ASN A 127 0.55 17.64 13.85
N PRO A 128 0.31 17.64 12.53
CA PRO A 128 -0.97 18.06 11.93
C PRO A 128 -2.15 17.17 12.35
N TYR A 129 -1.88 16.02 12.96
CA TYR A 129 -2.90 15.11 13.50
C TYR A 129 -3.18 15.36 14.99
N GLN A 130 -2.43 16.22 15.68
CA GLN A 130 -2.57 16.39 17.13
C GLN A 130 -3.90 17.05 17.50
N GLU A 131 -4.44 17.94 16.67
CA GLU A 131 -5.77 18.53 16.87
C GLU A 131 -6.91 17.55 16.51
N LEU A 132 -6.74 16.74 15.44
CA LEU A 132 -7.70 15.73 14.98
C LEU A 132 -7.92 14.59 16.00
N MET A 133 -7.00 14.45 16.95
CA MET A 133 -6.88 13.26 17.81
C MET A 133 -7.20 13.54 19.28
N THR A 134 -7.80 14.70 19.58
CA THR A 134 -8.31 15.03 20.92
C THR A 134 -9.82 14.83 21.01
N GLY A 135 -10.33 14.54 22.20
CA GLY A 135 -11.76 14.36 22.43
C GLY A 135 -12.33 13.05 21.86
N LEU A 136 -13.63 13.08 21.55
CA LEU A 136 -14.42 11.91 21.18
C LEU A 136 -14.06 11.33 19.80
N GLU A 137 -13.74 12.20 18.84
CA GLU A 137 -13.30 11.82 17.49
C GLU A 137 -12.00 11.03 17.53
N GLY A 138 -11.00 11.56 18.26
CA GLY A 138 -9.72 10.88 18.47
C GLY A 138 -9.87 9.53 19.16
N ALA A 139 -10.78 9.40 20.13
CA ALA A 139 -11.03 8.14 20.83
C ALA A 139 -11.66 7.06 19.93
N ALA A 140 -12.63 7.44 19.11
CA ALA A 140 -13.24 6.55 18.12
C ALA A 140 -12.19 6.10 17.08
N PHE A 141 -11.42 7.04 16.54
CA PHE A 141 -10.35 6.77 15.58
C PHE A 141 -9.26 5.85 16.17
N GLN A 142 -8.78 6.15 17.38
CA GLN A 142 -7.78 5.33 18.08
C GLN A 142 -8.26 3.89 18.33
N SER A 143 -9.58 3.70 18.37
CA SER A 143 -10.25 2.41 18.55
C SER A 143 -10.66 1.75 17.22
N ARG A 144 -10.32 2.36 16.08
CA ARG A 144 -10.66 1.91 14.71
C ARG A 144 -12.16 1.85 14.47
N LEU A 145 -12.89 2.81 15.03
CA LEU A 145 -14.34 2.92 14.90
C LEU A 145 -14.71 4.26 14.22
N PRO A 146 -15.72 4.27 13.32
CA PRO A 146 -16.24 5.51 12.78
C PRO A 146 -16.93 6.32 13.90
N VAL A 147 -16.63 7.62 13.98
CA VAL A 147 -17.09 8.48 15.07
C VAL A 147 -18.61 8.69 15.05
N ASP A 148 -19.19 8.81 13.85
CA ASP A 148 -20.55 9.27 13.56
C ASP A 148 -21.45 8.17 12.99
N LYS A 149 -20.97 6.92 12.96
CA LYS A 149 -21.71 5.78 12.40
C LYS A 149 -21.58 4.54 13.28
N MET A 150 -22.66 3.76 13.37
CA MET A 150 -22.62 2.43 13.96
C MET A 150 -22.04 1.42 12.96
N THR A 151 -21.15 0.57 13.44
CA THR A 151 -20.59 -0.58 12.74
C THR A 151 -21.60 -1.73 12.65
N ALA A 152 -21.34 -2.70 11.78
CA ALA A 152 -22.16 -3.90 11.67
C ALA A 152 -22.20 -4.72 12.99
N SER A 153 -21.08 -4.78 13.73
CA SER A 153 -21.04 -5.48 15.03
C SER A 153 -21.87 -4.77 16.10
N GLU A 154 -21.82 -3.44 16.14
CA GLU A 154 -22.70 -2.65 17.02
C GLU A 154 -24.17 -2.82 16.62
N ALA A 155 -24.47 -2.81 15.32
CA ALA A 155 -25.84 -3.01 14.80
C ALA A 155 -26.47 -4.34 15.25
N VAL A 156 -25.69 -5.42 15.27
CA VAL A 156 -26.14 -6.74 15.73
C VAL A 156 -26.40 -6.76 17.23
N CYS A 157 -25.58 -6.08 18.03
CA CYS A 157 -25.72 -6.06 19.50
C CYS A 157 -26.80 -5.06 19.98
N PHE A 158 -27.06 -4.01 19.19
CA PHE A 158 -27.98 -2.92 19.52
C PHE A 158 -29.06 -2.70 18.44
N PRO A 159 -29.83 -3.74 18.05
CA PRO A 159 -30.80 -3.61 16.96
C PRO A 159 -31.94 -2.64 17.28
N HIS A 160 -32.26 -2.47 18.57
CA HIS A 160 -33.27 -1.51 19.03
C HIS A 160 -32.83 -0.06 18.77
N ILE A 161 -31.55 0.28 18.96
CA ILE A 161 -31.02 1.63 18.69
C ILE A 161 -31.20 2.02 17.22
N ILE A 162 -31.00 1.08 16.30
CA ILE A 162 -31.25 1.31 14.87
C ILE A 162 -32.73 1.59 14.62
N LYS A 163 -33.63 0.81 15.22
CA LYS A 163 -35.08 0.98 15.07
C LYS A 163 -35.60 2.31 15.62
N HIS A 164 -34.97 2.87 16.65
CA HIS A 164 -35.36 4.15 17.27
C HIS A 164 -34.87 5.41 16.52
N GLY A 165 -34.17 5.26 15.39
CA GLY A 165 -33.82 6.36 14.50
C GLY A 165 -32.53 7.13 14.86
N LEU A 166 -32.25 8.20 14.11
CA LEU A 166 -30.95 8.89 14.11
C LEU A 166 -30.57 9.53 15.46
N VAL A 167 -31.55 10.00 16.24
CA VAL A 167 -31.27 10.61 17.55
C VAL A 167 -30.74 9.58 18.54
N ALA A 168 -31.37 8.40 18.62
CA ALA A 168 -30.92 7.30 19.47
C ALA A 168 -29.51 6.82 19.07
N GLN A 169 -29.24 6.72 17.77
CA GLN A 169 -27.90 6.40 17.26
C GLN A 169 -26.86 7.45 17.69
N ARG A 170 -27.19 8.74 17.61
CA ARG A 170 -26.27 9.81 18.02
C ARG A 170 -25.97 9.77 19.52
N VAL A 171 -26.96 9.46 20.36
CA VAL A 171 -26.76 9.27 21.82
C VAL A 171 -25.84 8.06 22.06
N PHE A 172 -26.12 6.91 21.44
CA PHE A 172 -25.27 5.72 21.51
C PHE A 172 -23.81 6.01 21.13
N LEU A 173 -23.60 6.69 20.01
CA LEU A 173 -22.25 7.00 19.51
C LEU A 173 -21.48 7.92 20.46
N ASN A 174 -22.15 8.90 21.08
CA ASN A 174 -21.53 9.77 22.09
C ASN A 174 -21.14 8.98 23.34
N VAL A 175 -22.06 8.15 23.87
CA VAL A 175 -21.78 7.28 25.03
C VAL A 175 -20.58 6.37 24.74
N ARG A 176 -20.59 5.70 23.59
CA ARG A 176 -19.49 4.83 23.14
C ARG A 176 -18.16 5.59 23.07
N ASN A 177 -18.12 6.71 22.34
CA ASN A 177 -16.90 7.48 22.15
C ASN A 177 -16.36 8.01 23.48
N ARG A 178 -17.25 8.38 24.41
CA ARG A 178 -16.85 8.89 25.72
C ARG A 178 -16.25 7.77 26.58
N ILE A 179 -16.82 6.57 26.58
CA ILE A 179 -16.25 5.41 27.29
C ILE A 179 -14.88 5.03 26.71
N LEU A 180 -14.74 5.03 25.38
CA LEU A 180 -13.46 4.80 24.71
C LEU A 180 -12.41 5.84 25.15
N GLN A 181 -12.80 7.11 25.16
CA GLN A 181 -11.93 8.21 25.58
C GLN A 181 -11.42 8.00 27.02
N MET A 182 -12.33 7.70 27.96
CA MET A 182 -11.97 7.44 29.36
C MET A 182 -10.92 6.32 29.49
N TRP A 183 -11.03 5.25 28.71
CA TRP A 183 -10.06 4.16 28.72
C TRP A 183 -8.71 4.56 28.10
N ILE A 184 -8.71 5.29 26.98
CA ILE A 184 -7.49 5.68 26.27
C ILE A 184 -6.64 6.68 27.07
N GLU A 185 -7.30 7.54 27.86
CA GLU A 185 -6.69 8.51 28.76
C GLU A 185 -5.97 7.82 29.93
N GLU A 186 -6.54 6.75 30.49
CA GLU A 186 -6.00 6.01 31.64
C GLU A 186 -6.02 4.47 31.44
N PRO A 187 -5.23 3.93 30.49
CA PRO A 187 -5.31 2.51 30.11
C PRO A 187 -4.60 1.56 31.08
N THR A 188 -3.99 2.08 32.14
CA THR A 188 -3.26 1.30 33.15
C THR A 188 -4.14 0.88 34.32
N VAL A 189 -5.40 1.31 34.36
CA VAL A 189 -6.37 0.97 35.41
C VAL A 189 -7.67 0.52 34.75
N GLN A 190 -8.32 -0.51 35.29
CA GLN A 190 -9.60 -0.98 34.79
C GLN A 190 -10.66 0.14 34.80
N LEU A 191 -11.29 0.38 33.65
CA LEU A 191 -12.47 1.23 33.55
C LEU A 191 -13.71 0.39 33.92
N THR A 192 -14.19 0.51 35.16
CA THR A 192 -15.43 -0.14 35.59
C THR A 192 -16.66 0.61 35.09
N VAL A 193 -17.80 -0.09 35.00
CA VAL A 193 -19.05 0.52 34.57
C VAL A 193 -19.56 1.58 35.56
N GLU A 194 -19.30 1.40 36.86
CA GLU A 194 -19.61 2.40 37.90
C GLU A 194 -18.80 3.67 37.72
N ASN A 195 -17.52 3.54 37.35
CA ASN A 195 -16.66 4.69 37.08
C ASN A 195 -17.06 5.39 35.78
N ALA A 196 -17.43 4.63 34.75
CA ALA A 196 -17.93 5.18 33.50
C ALA A 196 -19.24 5.96 33.70
N LEU A 197 -20.19 5.42 34.48
CA LEU A 197 -21.44 6.10 34.84
C LEU A 197 -21.19 7.40 35.61
N LYS A 198 -20.30 7.38 36.62
CA LYS A 198 -19.98 8.56 37.43
C LYS A 198 -19.32 9.69 36.63
N LYS A 199 -18.53 9.34 35.61
CA LYS A 199 -17.81 10.31 34.75
C LYS A 199 -18.62 10.69 33.51
N MET A 200 -19.80 10.10 33.29
CA MET A 200 -20.66 10.44 32.15
C MET A 200 -21.33 11.79 32.39
N GLU A 201 -21.39 12.62 31.36
CA GLU A 201 -21.95 13.98 31.43
C GLU A 201 -23.39 14.00 30.91
N SER A 202 -24.21 14.91 31.45
CA SER A 202 -25.57 15.14 30.96
C SER A 202 -25.58 15.68 29.52
N PRO A 203 -26.50 15.24 28.64
CA PRO A 203 -27.63 14.33 28.87
C PRO A 203 -27.31 12.83 28.70
N PHE A 204 -26.06 12.44 28.48
CA PHE A 204 -25.67 11.05 28.18
C PHE A 204 -25.65 10.12 29.40
N ASP A 205 -25.76 10.69 30.60
CA ASP A 205 -25.94 9.99 31.88
C ASP A 205 -27.41 9.61 32.17
N SER A 206 -28.36 10.16 31.41
CA SER A 206 -29.81 10.02 31.66
C SER A 206 -30.36 8.60 31.46
N ASP A 207 -29.69 7.77 30.66
CA ASP A 207 -29.99 6.34 30.51
C ASP A 207 -28.80 5.47 30.98
N PRO A 208 -28.75 5.12 32.27
CA PRO A 208 -27.71 4.24 32.81
C PRO A 208 -27.70 2.84 32.18
N SER A 209 -28.84 2.36 31.65
CA SER A 209 -28.94 1.03 31.05
C SER A 209 -28.20 0.97 29.71
N LEU A 210 -28.29 2.04 28.92
CA LEU A 210 -27.52 2.22 27.70
C LEU A 210 -26.01 2.26 28.01
N VAL A 211 -25.59 3.10 28.97
CA VAL A 211 -24.16 3.20 29.35
C VAL A 211 -23.62 1.84 29.78
N ARG A 212 -24.37 1.07 30.59
CA ARG A 212 -23.98 -0.28 31.01
C ARG A 212 -23.83 -1.23 29.81
N SER A 213 -24.79 -1.20 28.88
CA SER A 213 -24.78 -2.09 27.71
C SER A 213 -23.65 -1.73 26.72
N VAL A 214 -23.36 -0.44 26.53
CA VAL A 214 -22.24 0.02 25.69
C VAL A 214 -20.90 -0.32 26.34
N HIS A 215 -20.74 -0.09 27.64
CA HIS A 215 -19.55 -0.49 28.39
C HIS A 215 -19.31 -2.01 28.26
N ALA A 216 -20.35 -2.81 28.49
CA ALA A 216 -20.35 -4.26 28.32
C ALA A 216 -19.90 -4.68 26.91
N PHE A 217 -20.43 -4.05 25.86
CA PHE A 217 -20.03 -4.31 24.47
C PHE A 217 -18.54 -4.01 24.25
N LEU A 218 -18.07 -2.84 24.67
CA LEU A 218 -16.70 -2.41 24.46
C LEU A 218 -15.70 -3.29 25.22
N GLU A 219 -16.04 -3.73 26.43
CA GLU A 219 -15.23 -4.66 27.21
C GLU A 219 -15.22 -6.07 26.60
N ARG A 220 -16.40 -6.60 26.24
CA ARG A 220 -16.55 -7.93 25.61
C ARG A 220 -15.73 -8.07 24.33
N HIS A 221 -15.71 -7.02 23.51
CA HIS A 221 -15.03 -7.01 22.21
C HIS A 221 -13.59 -6.47 22.27
N GLY A 222 -13.06 -6.17 23.47
CA GLY A 222 -11.67 -5.77 23.67
C GLY A 222 -11.33 -4.36 23.12
N PHE A 223 -12.28 -3.43 23.14
CA PHE A 223 -12.03 -2.01 22.87
C PHE A 223 -11.55 -1.26 24.12
N ILE A 224 -12.01 -1.69 25.30
CA ILE A 224 -11.57 -1.20 26.62
C ILE A 224 -11.14 -2.39 27.48
N ASN A 225 -10.45 -2.11 28.59
CA ASN A 225 -10.06 -3.12 29.57
C ASN A 225 -9.36 -4.34 28.94
N PHE A 226 -8.45 -4.09 28.00
CA PHE A 226 -7.61 -5.11 27.38
C PHE A 226 -6.13 -4.86 27.69
N GLY A 227 -5.33 -5.91 27.58
CA GLY A 227 -3.89 -5.85 27.86
C GLY A 227 -3.60 -5.98 29.34
N ILE A 228 -2.73 -5.11 29.88
CA ILE A 228 -2.23 -5.19 31.25
C ILE A 228 -2.61 -3.92 32.00
N PHE A 229 -3.42 -4.07 33.02
CA PHE A 229 -3.92 -2.95 33.81
C PHE A 229 -4.24 -3.40 35.23
N LYS A 230 -4.19 -2.45 36.16
CA LYS A 230 -4.60 -2.68 37.54
C LYS A 230 -6.10 -2.98 37.58
N ARG A 231 -6.46 -4.21 37.94
CA ARG A 231 -7.85 -4.62 38.12
C ARG A 231 -8.42 -3.99 39.38
N LEU A 232 -9.60 -3.39 39.27
CA LEU A 232 -10.37 -2.86 40.40
C LEU A 232 -11.36 -3.91 40.92
N ILE A 233 -11.86 -4.75 40.02
CA ILE A 233 -12.73 -5.89 40.34
C ILE A 233 -11.87 -7.16 40.26
N PRO A 234 -11.79 -7.97 41.34
CA PRO A 234 -11.10 -9.25 41.32
C PRO A 234 -11.68 -10.20 40.26
N LEU A 235 -10.85 -11.11 39.74
CA LEU A 235 -11.30 -12.11 38.77
C LEU A 235 -12.41 -13.01 39.37
N PRO A 236 -13.40 -13.44 38.57
CA PRO A 236 -14.41 -14.38 39.04
C PRO A 236 -13.79 -15.69 39.55
N VAL A 237 -14.19 -16.08 40.77
CA VAL A 237 -13.75 -17.32 41.41
C VAL A 237 -14.40 -18.53 40.75
N LYS A 238 -15.71 -18.44 40.47
CA LYS A 238 -16.45 -19.48 39.74
C LYS A 238 -16.08 -19.41 38.26
N LYS A 239 -15.59 -20.52 37.72
CA LYS A 239 -15.23 -20.64 36.30
C LYS A 239 -16.41 -21.12 35.46
N HIS A 240 -16.54 -20.58 34.24
CA HIS A 240 -17.61 -20.95 33.31
C HIS A 240 -17.30 -22.25 32.56
N ALA A 241 -16.27 -22.20 31.70
CA ALA A 241 -15.82 -23.32 30.90
C ALA A 241 -14.29 -23.32 30.86
N LYS A 242 -13.72 -24.50 30.60
CA LYS A 242 -12.29 -24.69 30.42
C LYS A 242 -11.91 -24.52 28.95
N VAL A 243 -10.89 -23.71 28.70
CA VAL A 243 -10.38 -23.38 27.36
C VAL A 243 -8.90 -23.73 27.27
N ILE A 244 -8.53 -24.53 26.27
CA ILE A 244 -7.13 -24.73 25.90
C ILE A 244 -6.78 -23.76 24.79
N VAL A 245 -5.75 -22.92 25.01
CA VAL A 245 -5.18 -22.06 23.98
C VAL A 245 -3.88 -22.70 23.47
N ILE A 246 -3.79 -22.93 22.17
CA ILE A 246 -2.60 -23.53 21.54
C ILE A 246 -1.75 -22.41 20.95
N GLY A 247 -0.57 -22.20 21.55
CA GLY A 247 0.41 -21.18 21.19
C GLY A 247 0.39 -19.97 22.12
N ALA A 248 1.54 -19.64 22.73
CA ALA A 248 1.76 -18.44 23.54
C ALA A 248 2.34 -17.29 22.71
N GLY A 249 1.90 -17.16 21.44
CA GLY A 249 2.07 -15.92 20.68
C GLY A 249 1.14 -14.82 21.19
N ILE A 250 1.30 -13.58 20.69
CA ILE A 250 0.49 -12.44 21.17
C ILE A 250 -1.03 -12.65 21.02
N SER A 251 -1.47 -13.36 19.97
CA SER A 251 -2.90 -13.71 19.78
C SER A 251 -3.42 -14.63 20.88
N GLY A 252 -2.66 -15.68 21.22
CA GLY A 252 -3.04 -16.63 22.26
C GLY A 252 -3.02 -16.00 23.65
N LEU A 253 -1.98 -15.20 23.94
CA LEU A 253 -1.85 -14.50 25.23
C LEU A 253 -2.94 -13.45 25.43
N ALA A 254 -3.26 -12.67 24.40
CA ALA A 254 -4.33 -11.69 24.46
C ALA A 254 -5.71 -12.34 24.68
N ALA A 255 -5.97 -13.45 23.97
CA ALA A 255 -7.20 -14.20 24.18
C ALA A 255 -7.28 -14.79 25.59
N ALA A 256 -6.18 -15.34 26.09
CA ALA A 256 -6.13 -15.94 27.42
C ALA A 256 -6.38 -14.90 28.54
N GLN A 257 -5.79 -13.71 28.45
CA GLN A 257 -6.07 -12.59 29.37
C GLN A 257 -7.55 -12.22 29.37
N GLN A 258 -8.16 -12.01 28.20
CA GLN A 258 -9.57 -11.65 28.09
C GLN A 258 -10.50 -12.76 28.60
N LEU A 259 -10.26 -14.01 28.22
CA LEU A 259 -11.06 -15.15 28.68
C LEU A 259 -10.98 -15.33 30.20
N GLN A 260 -9.79 -15.17 30.79
CA GLN A 260 -9.64 -15.22 32.25
C GLN A 260 -10.45 -14.10 32.92
N GLN A 261 -10.43 -12.89 32.35
CA GLN A 261 -11.23 -11.75 32.80
C GLN A 261 -12.73 -12.03 32.74
N PHE A 262 -13.19 -12.73 31.70
CA PHE A 262 -14.58 -13.17 31.58
C PHE A 262 -14.92 -14.41 32.42
N GLY A 263 -14.02 -14.87 33.29
CA GLY A 263 -14.28 -15.96 34.23
C GLY A 263 -14.11 -17.36 33.63
N PHE A 264 -13.37 -17.53 32.53
CA PHE A 264 -13.03 -18.86 32.01
C PHE A 264 -11.81 -19.44 32.73
N ASP A 265 -11.72 -20.78 32.76
CA ASP A 265 -10.51 -21.51 33.14
C ASP A 265 -9.63 -21.69 31.90
N VAL A 266 -8.43 -21.11 31.88
CA VAL A 266 -7.62 -21.02 30.66
C VAL A 266 -6.24 -21.60 30.91
N ILE A 267 -5.82 -22.51 30.02
CA ILE A 267 -4.45 -23.03 29.96
C ILE A 267 -3.88 -22.74 28.56
N VAL A 268 -2.64 -22.23 28.52
CA VAL A 268 -1.92 -21.95 27.28
C VAL A 268 -0.82 -22.99 27.09
N LEU A 269 -0.81 -23.68 25.95
CA LEU A 269 0.20 -24.68 25.61
C LEU A 269 1.16 -24.11 24.55
N GLU A 270 2.45 -24.02 24.87
CA GLU A 270 3.48 -23.47 23.99
C GLU A 270 4.57 -24.50 23.73
N ALA A 271 4.85 -24.74 22.45
CA ALA A 271 5.83 -25.75 22.05
C ALA A 271 7.27 -25.31 22.34
N ARG A 272 7.57 -24.02 22.27
CA ARG A 272 8.89 -23.45 22.57
C ARG A 272 9.12 -23.40 24.08
N ASP A 273 10.37 -23.17 24.44
CA ASP A 273 10.84 -22.85 25.79
C ASP A 273 10.58 -21.38 26.19
N ARG A 274 9.92 -20.61 25.32
CA ARG A 274 9.63 -19.18 25.50
C ARG A 274 8.27 -18.80 24.93
N VAL A 275 7.72 -17.70 25.42
CA VAL A 275 6.53 -17.05 24.86
C VAL A 275 6.87 -16.12 23.68
N GLY A 276 5.84 -15.51 23.09
CA GLY A 276 5.95 -14.50 22.03
C GLY A 276 5.93 -15.05 20.61
N GLY A 277 6.28 -16.33 20.42
CA GLY A 277 6.27 -16.98 19.11
C GLY A 277 7.18 -16.26 18.11
N ARG A 278 6.56 -15.62 17.10
CA ARG A 278 7.26 -14.80 16.08
C ARG A 278 7.67 -13.40 16.55
N ILE A 279 7.33 -13.01 17.79
CA ILE A 279 7.96 -11.90 18.50
C ILE A 279 9.12 -12.51 19.29
N ALA A 280 10.33 -12.41 18.72
CA ALA A 280 11.52 -13.09 19.23
C ALA A 280 12.67 -12.09 19.33
N THR A 281 13.16 -11.86 20.55
CA THR A 281 14.26 -10.94 20.83
C THR A 281 15.49 -11.73 21.26
N PHE A 282 16.61 -11.53 20.56
CA PHE A 282 17.93 -11.96 21.00
C PHE A 282 18.46 -11.01 22.07
N ARG A 283 18.94 -11.57 23.19
CA ARG A 283 19.58 -10.83 24.27
C ARG A 283 20.84 -11.57 24.70
N LYS A 284 21.99 -10.91 24.62
CA LYS A 284 23.27 -11.43 25.12
C LYS A 284 24.17 -10.27 25.52
N ASN A 285 24.66 -10.26 26.75
CA ASN A 285 25.40 -9.14 27.32
C ASN A 285 24.62 -7.82 27.14
N ALA A 286 25.25 -6.78 26.57
CA ALA A 286 24.62 -5.51 26.24
C ALA A 286 23.89 -5.49 24.88
N TYR A 287 23.89 -6.59 24.12
CA TYR A 287 23.26 -6.65 22.81
C TYR A 287 21.79 -7.07 22.93
N THR A 288 20.93 -6.28 22.27
CA THR A 288 19.51 -6.58 22.10
C THR A 288 19.14 -6.41 20.63
N ALA A 289 18.50 -7.42 20.02
CA ALA A 289 18.06 -7.36 18.63
C ALA A 289 16.80 -8.21 18.42
N ASP A 290 15.84 -7.70 17.65
CA ASP A 290 14.62 -8.44 17.33
C ASP A 290 14.79 -9.31 16.07
N LEU A 291 14.77 -10.62 16.27
CA LEU A 291 14.84 -11.66 15.24
C LEU A 291 13.51 -11.78 14.46
N GLY A 292 12.40 -11.43 15.11
CA GLY A 292 11.05 -11.51 14.58
C GLY A 292 10.45 -10.13 14.27
N ALA A 293 9.26 -9.85 14.79
CA ALA A 293 8.70 -8.50 14.72
C ALA A 293 9.63 -7.47 15.40
N MET A 294 9.85 -6.31 14.77
CA MET A 294 10.68 -5.22 15.33
C MET A 294 10.06 -3.82 15.15
N VAL A 295 9.00 -3.70 14.33
CA VAL A 295 8.38 -2.42 13.95
C VAL A 295 6.93 -2.40 14.43
N VAL A 296 6.53 -1.28 15.04
CA VAL A 296 5.14 -0.89 15.26
C VAL A 296 4.76 0.08 14.14
N THR A 297 3.91 -0.38 13.22
CA THR A 297 3.54 0.37 12.01
C THR A 297 2.45 1.38 12.33
N GLY A 298 2.83 2.66 12.46
CA GLY A 298 1.90 3.74 12.78
C GLY A 298 1.45 3.70 14.24
N THR A 299 1.31 4.87 14.85
CA THR A 299 0.99 5.00 16.28
C THR A 299 -0.50 5.25 16.52
N TRP A 300 -1.17 5.88 15.57
CA TRP A 300 -2.55 6.32 15.74
C TRP A 300 -3.52 5.28 15.17
N GLY A 301 -4.54 4.91 15.92
CA GLY A 301 -5.41 3.78 15.60
C GLY A 301 -4.81 2.41 15.97
N ASN A 302 -3.52 2.35 16.30
CA ASN A 302 -2.84 1.10 16.60
C ASN A 302 -3.04 0.67 18.07
N PRO A 303 -3.60 -0.52 18.37
CA PRO A 303 -3.80 -0.97 19.75
C PRO A 303 -2.49 -1.19 20.52
N LEU A 304 -1.35 -1.31 19.83
CA LEU A 304 -0.04 -1.44 20.46
C LEU A 304 0.40 -0.18 21.18
N THR A 305 -0.14 1.00 20.84
CA THR A 305 0.17 2.22 21.60
C THR A 305 -0.50 2.22 22.97
N ILE A 306 -1.66 1.55 23.11
CA ILE A 306 -2.26 1.28 24.43
C ILE A 306 -1.35 0.33 25.22
N LEU A 307 -0.92 -0.80 24.62
CA LEU A 307 0.01 -1.72 25.29
C LEU A 307 1.35 -1.06 25.63
N SER A 308 1.81 -0.08 24.84
CA SER A 308 3.06 0.63 25.11
C SER A 308 3.02 1.37 26.44
N LYS A 309 1.88 2.01 26.76
CA LYS A 309 1.64 2.70 28.03
C LYS A 309 1.53 1.73 29.22
N GLN A 310 1.19 0.48 28.96
CA GLN A 310 0.98 -0.56 29.98
C GLN A 310 2.26 -1.37 30.28
N THR A 311 3.17 -1.54 29.32
CA THR A 311 4.26 -2.53 29.37
C THR A 311 5.66 -1.94 29.50
N GLY A 312 5.79 -0.60 29.47
CA GLY A 312 7.10 0.05 29.39
C GLY A 312 7.81 -0.18 28.05
N MET A 313 7.05 -0.39 26.96
CA MET A 313 7.60 -0.55 25.62
C MET A 313 8.21 0.77 25.13
N GLU A 314 9.51 0.79 24.85
CA GLU A 314 10.22 1.99 24.40
C GLU A 314 10.14 2.16 22.89
N MET A 315 9.10 2.84 22.41
CA MET A 315 8.91 3.13 20.99
C MET A 315 9.79 4.29 20.53
N CYS A 316 10.61 4.06 19.51
CA CYS A 316 11.43 5.08 18.87
C CYS A 316 11.05 5.26 17.40
N PRO A 317 10.68 6.49 16.95
CA PRO A 317 10.43 6.76 15.55
C PRO A 317 11.60 6.37 14.65
N ILE A 318 11.27 5.76 13.52
CA ILE A 318 12.23 5.46 12.45
C ILE A 318 12.34 6.71 11.58
N LYS A 319 13.55 7.27 11.48
CA LYS A 319 13.82 8.30 10.48
C LYS A 319 13.70 7.65 9.12
N SER A 320 13.04 8.34 8.18
CA SER A 320 12.86 7.81 6.85
C SER A 320 14.22 7.60 6.20
N VAL A 321 15.03 8.64 5.94
CA VAL A 321 16.29 8.63 5.15
C VAL A 321 17.04 7.29 5.08
N CYS A 322 17.22 6.76 3.86
CA CYS A 322 17.95 5.53 3.57
C CYS A 322 18.83 5.73 2.33
N PRO A 323 20.12 6.04 2.50
CA PRO A 323 21.04 6.09 1.38
C PRO A 323 21.19 4.70 0.76
N LEU A 324 21.21 4.65 -0.57
CA LEU A 324 21.51 3.43 -1.33
C LEU A 324 22.98 3.39 -1.74
N TYR A 325 23.57 2.21 -1.65
CA TYR A 325 24.94 1.94 -2.09
C TYR A 325 24.94 0.87 -3.19
N GLY A 326 25.57 1.17 -4.32
CA GLY A 326 25.75 0.21 -5.41
C GLY A 326 26.62 -0.98 -5.00
N ALA A 327 26.64 -2.04 -5.81
CA ALA A 327 27.45 -3.24 -5.55
C ALA A 327 28.95 -2.97 -5.34
N GLY A 328 29.47 -1.88 -5.91
CA GLY A 328 30.86 -1.43 -5.70
C GLY A 328 31.09 -0.61 -4.42
N GLY A 329 30.08 -0.49 -3.54
CA GLY A 329 30.14 0.26 -2.28
C GLY A 329 29.99 1.78 -2.41
N LYS A 330 29.87 2.32 -3.63
CA LYS A 330 29.67 3.75 -3.87
C LYS A 330 28.22 4.16 -3.64
N PRO A 331 27.94 5.35 -3.07
CA PRO A 331 26.59 5.85 -2.92
C PRO A 331 25.92 6.07 -4.29
N VAL A 332 24.63 5.74 -4.39
CA VAL A 332 23.80 6.07 -5.55
C VAL A 332 23.55 7.58 -5.55
N PRO A 333 23.76 8.28 -6.68
CA PRO A 333 23.45 9.70 -6.78
C PRO A 333 21.98 9.98 -6.47
N LYS A 334 21.71 11.03 -5.66
CA LYS A 334 20.34 11.35 -5.21
C LYS A 334 19.33 11.47 -6.36
N HIS A 335 19.71 12.13 -7.45
CA HIS A 335 18.81 12.28 -8.60
C HIS A 335 18.41 10.94 -9.24
N LYS A 336 19.31 9.93 -9.22
CA LYS A 336 19.02 8.58 -9.71
C LYS A 336 18.10 7.82 -8.77
N ASP A 337 18.35 7.93 -7.47
CA ASP A 337 17.49 7.36 -6.42
C ASP A 337 16.06 7.90 -6.56
N ASP A 338 15.91 9.23 -6.58
CA ASP A 338 14.61 9.90 -6.72
C ASP A 338 13.91 9.56 -8.05
N MET A 339 14.67 9.47 -9.16
CA MET A 339 14.12 9.13 -10.48
C MET A 339 13.58 7.70 -10.51
N VAL A 340 14.36 6.73 -10.01
CA VAL A 340 13.98 5.31 -10.04
C VAL A 340 12.88 5.02 -9.03
N GLU A 341 12.86 5.70 -7.87
CA GLU A 341 11.76 5.60 -6.92
C GLU A 341 10.44 6.11 -7.54
N ARG A 342 10.46 7.26 -8.23
CA ARG A 342 9.28 7.76 -8.95
C ARG A 342 8.79 6.75 -9.98
N GLU A 343 9.70 6.15 -10.74
CA GLU A 343 9.35 5.18 -11.77
C GLU A 343 8.80 3.87 -11.17
N PHE A 344 9.38 3.39 -10.08
CA PHE A 344 8.84 2.26 -9.31
C PHE A 344 7.39 2.51 -8.87
N ASN A 345 7.10 3.71 -8.36
CA ASN A 345 5.75 4.07 -7.94
C ASN A 345 4.78 4.13 -9.12
N ARG A 346 5.22 4.70 -10.26
CA ARG A 346 4.45 4.75 -11.50
C ARG A 346 4.13 3.36 -12.05
N LEU A 347 5.08 2.43 -11.97
CA LEU A 347 4.87 1.04 -12.36
C LEU A 347 3.79 0.37 -11.49
N LEU A 348 3.79 0.61 -10.18
CA LEU A 348 2.75 0.07 -9.29
C LEU A 348 1.37 0.69 -9.57
N GLU A 349 1.29 1.99 -9.82
CA GLU A 349 0.04 2.64 -10.26
C GLU A 349 -0.47 2.05 -11.58
N ALA A 350 0.43 1.78 -12.52
CA ALA A 350 0.07 1.12 -13.78
C ALA A 350 -0.44 -0.32 -13.57
N THR A 351 0.12 -1.08 -12.62
CA THR A 351 -0.43 -2.41 -12.27
C THR A 351 -1.82 -2.32 -11.66
N SER A 352 -2.08 -1.28 -10.85
CA SER A 352 -3.40 -1.02 -10.28
C SER A 352 -4.42 -0.64 -11.37
N TYR A 353 -4.01 0.22 -12.32
CA TYR A 353 -4.82 0.55 -13.49
C TYR A 353 -5.14 -0.70 -14.32
N LEU A 354 -4.15 -1.53 -14.59
CA LEU A 354 -4.30 -2.80 -15.33
C LEU A 354 -5.30 -3.74 -14.63
N SER A 355 -5.20 -3.87 -13.31
CA SER A 355 -6.08 -4.69 -12.47
C SER A 355 -7.52 -4.17 -12.40
N HIS A 356 -7.71 -2.88 -12.15
CA HIS A 356 -9.01 -2.31 -11.76
C HIS A 356 -9.75 -1.59 -12.89
N GLN A 357 -9.03 -1.00 -13.86
CA GLN A 357 -9.67 -0.31 -14.99
C GLN A 357 -9.80 -1.23 -16.21
N LEU A 358 -8.81 -2.08 -16.47
CA LEU A 358 -8.83 -3.02 -17.61
C LEU A 358 -9.31 -4.42 -17.22
N ASP A 359 -9.60 -4.66 -15.94
CA ASP A 359 -9.93 -5.97 -15.35
C ASP A 359 -8.98 -7.10 -15.77
N PHE A 360 -7.71 -6.77 -16.01
CA PHE A 360 -6.69 -7.71 -16.48
C PHE A 360 -6.11 -8.50 -15.31
N ASN A 361 -6.95 -9.39 -14.76
CA ASN A 361 -6.65 -10.20 -13.58
C ASN A 361 -6.35 -11.66 -13.92
N TYR A 362 -6.55 -12.06 -15.19
CA TYR A 362 -6.35 -13.41 -15.69
C TYR A 362 -5.63 -13.38 -17.04
N ALA A 363 -4.67 -14.30 -17.23
CA ALA A 363 -4.03 -14.59 -18.50
C ALA A 363 -4.43 -16.00 -18.93
N GLY A 364 -5.40 -16.10 -19.83
CA GLY A 364 -6.13 -17.35 -20.07
C GLY A 364 -6.89 -17.77 -18.81
N ASN A 365 -6.69 -19.01 -18.36
CA ASN A 365 -7.33 -19.54 -17.15
C ASN A 365 -6.48 -19.36 -15.88
N HIS A 366 -5.37 -18.61 -15.96
CA HIS A 366 -4.45 -18.43 -14.85
C HIS A 366 -4.56 -17.03 -14.24
N PRO A 367 -4.82 -16.90 -12.93
CA PRO A 367 -4.78 -15.60 -12.26
C PRO A 367 -3.38 -14.97 -12.35
N VAL A 368 -3.35 -13.66 -12.56
CA VAL A 368 -2.12 -12.89 -12.77
C VAL A 368 -1.49 -12.50 -11.43
N SER A 369 -0.16 -12.63 -11.34
CA SER A 369 0.62 -12.12 -10.21
C SER A 369 1.06 -10.67 -10.41
N LEU A 370 1.33 -9.97 -9.30
CA LEU A 370 1.91 -8.63 -9.34
C LEU A 370 3.24 -8.61 -10.11
N GLY A 371 4.10 -9.62 -9.89
CA GLY A 371 5.38 -9.75 -10.59
C GLY A 371 5.23 -9.88 -12.11
N GLN A 372 4.24 -10.66 -12.58
CA GLN A 372 3.96 -10.77 -14.02
C GLN A 372 3.48 -9.44 -14.61
N ALA A 373 2.56 -8.75 -13.92
CA ALA A 373 2.05 -7.46 -14.36
C ALA A 373 3.17 -6.41 -14.48
N LEU A 374 4.06 -6.31 -13.48
CA LEU A 374 5.21 -5.41 -13.51
C LEU A 374 6.12 -5.69 -14.70
N GLU A 375 6.49 -6.95 -14.92
CA GLU A 375 7.37 -7.33 -16.04
C GLU A 375 6.71 -7.08 -17.41
N TRP A 376 5.40 -7.29 -17.54
CA TRP A 376 4.68 -6.95 -18.77
C TRP A 376 4.61 -5.45 -19.02
N ILE A 377 4.37 -4.64 -17.99
CA ILE A 377 4.36 -3.18 -18.11
C ILE A 377 5.75 -2.68 -18.50
N ILE A 378 6.81 -3.15 -17.86
CA ILE A 378 8.20 -2.79 -18.22
C ILE A 378 8.46 -3.10 -19.70
N LYS A 379 8.08 -4.29 -20.18
CA LYS A 379 8.21 -4.65 -21.60
C LYS A 379 7.39 -3.76 -22.54
N LEU A 380 6.21 -3.32 -22.12
CA LEU A 380 5.41 -2.35 -22.89
C LEU A 380 6.09 -0.99 -22.95
N GLN A 381 6.73 -0.53 -21.86
CA GLN A 381 7.50 0.71 -21.86
C GLN A 381 8.75 0.61 -22.76
N GLU A 382 9.46 -0.52 -22.72
CA GLU A 382 10.59 -0.79 -23.63
C GLU A 382 10.16 -0.82 -25.10
N LYS A 383 9.00 -1.44 -25.39
CA LYS A 383 8.39 -1.44 -26.74
C LYS A 383 8.07 -0.03 -27.19
N HIS A 384 7.47 0.78 -26.33
CA HIS A 384 7.08 2.17 -26.65
C HIS A 384 8.30 3.05 -26.96
N VAL A 385 9.41 2.89 -26.23
CA VAL A 385 10.67 3.60 -26.55
C VAL A 385 11.15 3.24 -27.96
N LYS A 386 11.13 1.95 -28.33
CA LYS A 386 11.50 1.51 -29.67
C LYS A 386 10.55 2.03 -30.75
N GLU A 387 9.25 2.06 -30.47
CA GLU A 387 8.25 2.62 -31.40
C GLU A 387 8.49 4.12 -31.65
N LYS A 388 8.83 4.90 -30.61
CA LYS A 388 9.22 6.31 -30.78
C LYS A 388 10.47 6.48 -31.62
N GLN A 389 11.49 5.64 -31.40
CA GLN A 389 12.71 5.65 -32.22
C GLN A 389 12.42 5.36 -33.68
N VAL A 390 11.58 4.34 -33.96
CA VAL A 390 11.17 3.99 -35.32
C VAL A 390 10.36 5.13 -35.96
N GLN A 391 9.46 5.75 -35.22
CA GLN A 391 8.69 6.91 -35.71
C GLN A 391 9.59 8.10 -36.02
N HIS A 392 10.55 8.40 -35.15
CA HIS A 392 11.51 9.48 -35.33
C HIS A 392 12.40 9.26 -36.57
N LEU A 393 13.00 8.07 -36.71
CA LEU A 393 13.76 7.68 -37.90
C LEU A 393 12.91 7.69 -39.17
N GLY A 394 11.65 7.24 -39.08
CA GLY A 394 10.69 7.32 -40.17
C GLY A 394 10.42 8.76 -40.61
N GLY A 395 10.38 9.71 -39.67
CA GLY A 395 10.27 11.15 -39.93
C GLY A 395 11.47 11.69 -40.70
N ILE A 396 12.70 11.31 -40.30
CA ILE A 396 13.94 11.68 -41.00
C ILE A 396 13.94 11.12 -42.42
N ILE A 397 13.69 9.81 -42.58
CA ILE A 397 13.64 9.14 -43.89
C ILE A 397 12.58 9.80 -44.78
N GLY A 398 11.41 10.11 -44.24
CA GLY A 398 10.35 10.80 -44.97
C GLY A 398 10.76 12.20 -45.47
N CYS A 399 11.53 12.95 -44.67
CA CYS A 399 12.06 14.24 -45.08
C CYS A 399 13.18 14.09 -46.13
N GLN A 400 14.08 13.12 -45.96
CA GLN A 400 15.14 12.82 -46.93
C GLN A 400 14.58 12.35 -48.29
N GLN A 401 13.51 11.55 -48.30
CA GLN A 401 12.82 11.15 -49.53
C GLN A 401 12.22 12.35 -50.27
N LYS A 402 11.59 13.29 -49.55
CA LYS A 402 11.08 14.55 -50.13
C LYS A 402 12.22 15.40 -50.67
N LEU A 403 13.36 15.46 -49.98
CA LEU A 403 14.54 16.19 -50.41
C LEU A 403 15.11 15.61 -51.71
N LEU A 404 15.22 14.28 -51.79
CA LEU A 404 15.67 13.58 -52.99
C LEU A 404 14.74 13.85 -54.19
N ALA A 405 13.43 13.77 -53.99
CA ALA A 405 12.45 14.08 -55.03
C ALA A 405 12.54 15.55 -55.50
N ASN A 406 12.72 16.50 -54.56
CA ASN A 406 12.90 17.91 -54.88
C ASN A 406 14.19 18.15 -55.68
N GLN A 407 15.29 17.50 -55.31
CA GLN A 407 16.56 17.59 -56.03
C GLN A 407 16.44 17.02 -57.45
N GLN A 408 15.71 15.91 -57.64
CA GLN A 408 15.41 15.38 -58.98
C GLN A 408 14.64 16.40 -59.83
N GLN A 409 13.57 16.99 -59.30
CA GLN A 409 12.81 18.04 -59.99
C GLN A 409 13.67 19.27 -60.32
N LEU A 410 14.58 19.65 -59.42
CA LEU A 410 15.51 20.75 -59.64
C LEU A 410 16.46 20.46 -60.82
N VAL A 411 17.03 19.25 -60.85
CA VAL A 411 17.91 18.80 -61.95
C VAL A 411 17.17 18.77 -63.28
N GLU A 412 15.95 18.24 -63.32
CA GLU A 412 15.10 18.21 -64.51
C GLU A 412 14.74 19.62 -65.02
N THR A 413 14.37 20.52 -64.10
CA THR A 413 14.02 21.91 -64.44
C THR A 413 15.24 22.67 -64.98
N LEU A 414 16.42 22.47 -64.39
CA LEU A 414 17.67 23.03 -64.89
C LEU A 414 18.07 22.48 -66.26
N ALA A 415 17.80 21.21 -66.54
CA ALA A 415 17.97 20.63 -67.88
C ALA A 415 17.00 21.28 -68.89
N ARG A 416 15.73 21.46 -68.53
CA ARG A 416 14.74 22.15 -69.36
C ARG A 416 15.15 23.60 -69.68
N ILE A 417 15.70 24.33 -68.70
CA ILE A 417 16.21 25.69 -68.93
C ILE A 417 17.34 25.68 -69.97
N ARG A 418 18.28 24.72 -69.89
CA ARG A 418 19.35 24.58 -70.89
C ARG A 418 18.78 24.35 -72.29
N ASP A 419 17.78 23.47 -72.42
CA ASP A 419 17.14 23.20 -73.70
C ASP A 419 16.38 24.41 -74.26
N LEU A 420 15.65 25.14 -73.40
CA LEU A 420 14.95 26.38 -73.77
C LEU A 420 15.92 27.45 -74.25
N LYS A 421 17.03 27.65 -73.54
CA LYS A 421 18.10 28.58 -73.95
C LYS A 421 18.71 28.18 -75.29
N ALA A 422 18.99 26.90 -75.51
CA ALA A 422 19.52 26.43 -76.78
C ALA A 422 18.55 26.69 -77.95
N LYS A 423 17.25 26.45 -77.75
CA LYS A 423 16.21 26.74 -78.75
C LYS A 423 16.04 28.23 -79.00
N GLN A 424 16.05 29.05 -77.95
CA GLN A 424 15.97 30.50 -78.06
C GLN A 424 17.19 31.07 -78.79
N GLN A 425 18.41 30.62 -78.44
CA GLN A 425 19.63 31.02 -79.13
C GLN A 425 19.58 30.66 -80.61
N HIS A 426 19.13 29.45 -80.95
CA HIS A 426 18.92 29.04 -82.34
C HIS A 426 17.96 29.98 -83.08
N LEU A 427 16.85 30.39 -82.45
CA LEU A 427 15.88 31.34 -83.03
C LEU A 427 16.48 32.75 -83.21
N ILE A 428 17.36 33.20 -82.32
CA ILE A 428 18.09 34.47 -82.43
C ILE A 428 19.11 34.42 -83.58
N ASP A 429 19.82 33.31 -83.71
CA ASP A 429 20.83 33.10 -84.75
C ASP A 429 20.20 32.96 -86.16
N THR A 430 18.91 32.62 -86.24
CA THR A 430 18.17 32.59 -87.51
C THR A 430 17.75 34.00 -87.93
N LYS A 431 18.05 34.40 -89.18
CA LYS A 431 17.66 35.72 -89.72
C LYS A 431 16.14 35.94 -89.60
N PRO A 432 15.68 37.05 -88.98
CA PRO A 432 14.25 37.31 -88.84
C PRO A 432 13.60 37.56 -90.21
N PRO A 433 12.36 37.11 -90.44
CA PRO A 433 11.58 37.48 -91.62
C PRO A 433 11.39 39.01 -91.72
N LYS A 434 11.06 39.55 -92.90
CA LYS A 434 10.89 41.02 -93.03
C LYS A 434 9.67 41.50 -92.21
N PRO A 435 9.80 42.58 -91.41
CA PRO A 435 8.68 43.14 -90.66
C PRO A 435 7.60 43.69 -91.60
N PRO A 436 6.31 43.62 -91.22
CA PRO A 436 5.24 44.21 -92.01
C PRO A 436 5.36 45.75 -92.08
N PRO A 437 4.97 46.38 -93.20
CA PRO A 437 5.01 47.83 -93.36
C PRO A 437 4.05 48.54 -92.38
N PRO A 438 4.34 49.78 -91.93
CA PRO A 438 3.49 50.51 -90.98
C PRO A 438 2.10 50.80 -91.57
N ALA A 439 1.05 50.58 -90.78
CA ALA A 439 -0.33 50.83 -91.17
C ALA A 439 -0.59 52.34 -91.37
N LYS A 440 -1.04 52.74 -92.56
CA LYS A 440 -1.48 54.11 -92.86
C LYS A 440 -2.90 54.34 -92.33
N GLU A 441 -3.08 55.45 -91.62
CA GLU A 441 -4.38 56.01 -91.23
C GLU A 441 -5.21 56.49 -92.44
N GLY A 442 -6.54 56.43 -92.29
CA GLY A 442 -7.54 57.11 -93.12
C GLY A 442 -8.19 56.21 -94.17
N GLY A 443 -9.51 56.13 -94.34
CA GLY A 443 -10.62 56.88 -93.76
C GLY A 443 -11.82 56.70 -94.70
N SER A 444 -13.00 56.45 -94.11
CA SER A 444 -14.35 56.81 -94.60
C SER A 444 -14.77 56.43 -96.04
N GLY A 445 -15.79 55.56 -96.12
CA GLY A 445 -17.02 55.96 -96.84
C GLY A 445 -17.60 54.96 -97.84
N GLY A 446 -18.75 54.38 -97.49
CA GLY A 446 -19.90 54.34 -98.40
C GLY A 446 -20.18 53.04 -99.17
N GLY A 447 -21.23 52.34 -98.73
CA GLY A 447 -22.33 51.97 -99.63
C GLY A 447 -22.33 50.58 -100.29
N GLY A 448 -23.04 49.63 -99.66
CA GLY A 448 -24.18 48.91 -100.25
C GLY A 448 -23.97 47.90 -101.40
N GLY A 449 -24.55 46.70 -101.22
CA GLY A 449 -25.00 45.85 -102.33
C GLY A 449 -24.51 44.39 -102.25
N GLY A 450 -25.43 43.46 -101.97
CA GLY A 450 -25.14 42.04 -101.82
C GLY A 450 -24.83 41.30 -103.13
N GLY A 451 -24.33 40.08 -102.99
CA GLY A 451 -24.10 39.15 -104.10
C GLY A 451 -23.26 37.96 -103.66
N THR A 452 -23.76 36.77 -103.94
CA THR A 452 -23.30 35.44 -103.53
C THR A 452 -21.96 34.98 -104.11
N ALA A 453 -21.23 34.21 -103.29
CA ALA A 453 -20.34 33.07 -103.57
C ALA A 453 -19.46 33.05 -104.84
N GLY A 454 -18.15 32.87 -104.62
CA GLY A 454 -17.27 32.18 -105.56
C GLY A 454 -15.84 32.73 -105.69
N GLN A 455 -14.92 32.10 -104.94
CA GLN A 455 -13.50 31.87 -105.22
C GLN A 455 -12.52 33.02 -105.54
N ASP A 456 -11.32 32.80 -104.98
CA ASP A 456 -9.99 33.27 -105.36
C ASP A 456 -9.41 34.55 -104.75
N SER A 457 -8.14 34.36 -104.35
CA SER A 457 -7.11 35.33 -103.91
C SER A 457 -7.03 35.68 -102.42
N SER A 458 -6.31 34.84 -101.66
CA SER A 458 -5.63 35.25 -100.41
C SER A 458 -4.12 34.91 -100.46
N GLY A 459 -3.47 35.25 -101.57
CA GLY A 459 -2.00 35.35 -101.65
C GLY A 459 -1.56 36.75 -101.23
N GLY A 460 -1.48 37.02 -99.93
CA GLY A 460 -1.17 38.39 -99.47
C GLY A 460 -0.63 38.59 -98.06
N ASP A 461 -0.65 37.59 -97.15
CA ASP A 461 -0.29 37.84 -95.73
C ASP A 461 0.70 36.83 -95.11
N SER A 462 1.38 36.04 -95.95
CA SER A 462 2.31 34.97 -95.51
C SER A 462 3.59 35.50 -94.84
N ALA A 463 4.10 36.67 -95.25
CA ALA A 463 5.35 37.23 -94.73
C ALA A 463 5.19 37.89 -93.35
N GLY A 464 4.10 38.65 -93.15
CA GLY A 464 3.75 39.22 -91.85
C GLY A 464 3.44 38.13 -90.83
N THR A 465 2.67 37.11 -91.23
CA THR A 465 2.35 35.94 -90.39
C THR A 465 3.62 35.20 -89.93
N LYS A 466 4.61 34.99 -90.81
CA LYS A 466 5.88 34.34 -90.45
C LYS A 466 6.77 35.18 -89.54
N TYR A 467 6.77 36.50 -89.69
CA TYR A 467 7.47 37.42 -88.79
C TYR A 467 6.85 37.39 -87.38
N PHE A 468 5.53 37.52 -87.30
CA PHE A 468 4.81 37.45 -86.03
C PHE A 468 4.96 36.10 -85.36
N GLU A 469 4.98 34.99 -86.11
CA GLU A 469 5.24 33.66 -85.56
C GLU A 469 6.66 33.55 -84.98
N HIS A 470 7.69 34.03 -85.68
CA HIS A 470 9.08 34.00 -85.19
C HIS A 470 9.26 34.85 -83.91
N GLU A 471 8.72 36.07 -83.91
CA GLU A 471 8.73 36.96 -82.73
C GLU A 471 7.89 36.38 -81.58
N PHE A 472 6.75 35.75 -81.88
CA PHE A 472 5.91 35.07 -80.90
C PHE A 472 6.66 33.90 -80.25
N GLN A 473 7.33 33.05 -81.04
CA GLN A 473 8.12 31.94 -80.55
C GLN A 473 9.29 32.41 -79.66
N LEU A 474 9.99 33.48 -80.03
CA LEU A 474 11.03 34.08 -79.18
C LEU A 474 10.48 34.55 -77.82
N ARG A 475 9.34 35.24 -77.82
CA ARG A 475 8.68 35.70 -76.58
C ARG A 475 8.13 34.55 -75.75
N VAL A 476 7.62 33.49 -76.38
CA VAL A 476 7.16 32.28 -75.70
C VAL A 476 8.33 31.56 -75.04
N MET A 477 9.44 31.35 -75.75
CA MET A 477 10.64 30.72 -75.17
C MET A 477 11.19 31.54 -74.00
N ALA A 478 11.29 32.86 -74.13
CA ALA A 478 11.71 33.75 -73.04
C ALA A 478 10.77 33.67 -71.81
N ARG A 479 9.45 33.62 -72.05
CA ARG A 479 8.45 33.46 -70.98
C ARG A 479 8.55 32.10 -70.31
N GLU A 480 8.70 31.01 -71.08
CA GLU A 480 8.86 29.66 -70.54
C GLU A 480 10.14 29.51 -69.74
N GLU A 481 11.24 30.12 -70.20
CA GLU A 481 12.50 30.16 -69.45
C GLU A 481 12.30 30.90 -68.12
N GLN A 482 11.65 32.08 -68.14
CA GLN A 482 11.37 32.85 -66.94
C GLN A 482 10.50 32.07 -65.94
N LEU A 483 9.49 31.32 -66.42
CA LEU A 483 8.66 30.48 -65.56
C LEU A 483 9.46 29.31 -64.96
N ALA A 484 10.34 28.68 -65.74
CA ALA A 484 11.21 27.62 -65.26
C ALA A 484 12.21 28.14 -64.20
N TRP A 485 12.75 29.36 -64.34
CA TRP A 485 13.58 29.98 -63.30
C TRP A 485 12.82 30.26 -62.01
N LYS A 486 11.57 30.74 -62.09
CA LYS A 486 10.71 30.89 -60.90
C LYS A 486 10.47 29.56 -60.18
N GLU A 487 10.34 28.48 -60.95
CA GLU A 487 10.20 27.14 -60.39
C GLU A 487 11.49 26.68 -59.71
N VAL A 488 12.67 26.97 -60.27
CA VAL A 488 13.96 26.74 -59.62
C VAL A 488 14.06 27.48 -58.29
N GLU A 489 13.68 28.77 -58.23
CA GLU A 489 13.66 29.54 -56.98
C GLU A 489 12.75 28.90 -55.93
N ARG A 490 11.56 28.44 -56.33
CA ARG A 490 10.61 27.73 -55.46
C ARG A 490 11.20 26.42 -54.93
N LEU A 491 11.81 25.61 -55.81
CA LEU A 491 12.42 24.32 -55.45
C LEU A 491 13.64 24.52 -54.55
N GLN A 492 14.44 25.58 -54.74
CA GLN A 492 15.57 25.93 -53.87
C GLN A 492 15.13 26.41 -52.49
N ALA A 493 14.05 27.20 -52.42
CA ALA A 493 13.45 27.60 -51.14
C ALA A 493 12.93 26.38 -50.37
N TYR A 494 12.22 25.48 -51.04
CA TYR A 494 11.72 24.25 -50.43
C TYR A 494 12.86 23.28 -50.04
N GLN A 495 13.95 23.24 -50.82
CA GLN A 495 15.15 22.49 -50.45
C GLN A 495 15.72 22.98 -49.11
N THR A 496 15.85 24.31 -48.96
CA THR A 496 16.38 24.92 -47.73
C THR A 496 15.49 24.59 -46.52
N GLU A 497 14.16 24.61 -46.70
CA GLU A 497 13.20 24.23 -45.67
C GLU A 497 13.35 22.75 -45.26
N LEU A 498 13.43 21.84 -46.24
CA LEU A 498 13.61 20.41 -45.97
C LEU A 498 14.95 20.10 -45.28
N GLU A 499 16.04 20.75 -45.70
CA GLU A 499 17.36 20.60 -45.08
C GLU A 499 17.40 21.15 -43.65
N ALA A 500 16.64 22.22 -43.36
CA ALA A 500 16.49 22.73 -42.00
C ALA A 500 15.71 21.72 -41.13
N LYS A 501 14.63 21.14 -41.67
CA LYS A 501 13.81 20.16 -40.96
C LYS A 501 14.53 18.84 -40.69
N VAL A 502 15.36 18.38 -41.62
CA VAL A 502 16.22 17.20 -41.38
C VAL A 502 17.21 17.49 -40.25
N ARG A 503 17.87 18.65 -40.26
CA ARG A 503 18.77 19.06 -39.17
C ARG A 503 18.07 19.20 -37.82
N GLU A 504 16.85 19.69 -37.80
CA GLU A 504 16.04 19.77 -36.59
C GLU A 504 15.79 18.37 -36.01
N LEU A 505 15.34 17.43 -36.84
CA LEU A 505 15.10 16.05 -36.43
C LEU A 505 16.41 15.35 -36.02
N GLU A 506 17.51 15.52 -36.74
CA GLU A 506 18.81 14.92 -36.38
C GLU A 506 19.36 15.43 -35.03
N ASN A 507 18.95 16.63 -34.60
CA ASN A 507 19.35 17.21 -33.30
C ASN A 507 18.35 16.90 -32.18
N GLU A 508 17.16 16.37 -32.48
CA GLU A 508 16.18 16.00 -31.46
C GLU A 508 16.65 14.74 -30.72
N GLN A 509 16.86 14.86 -29.41
CA GLN A 509 17.24 13.71 -28.59
C GLN A 509 16.03 12.80 -28.32
N VAL A 510 16.16 11.53 -28.72
CA VAL A 510 15.19 10.48 -28.39
C VAL A 510 15.84 9.53 -27.39
N SER A 511 15.10 9.15 -26.33
CA SER A 511 15.58 8.19 -25.34
C SER A 511 16.08 6.90 -26.00
N GLU A 512 17.30 6.47 -25.69
CA GLU A 512 17.90 5.25 -26.24
C GLU A 512 17.32 3.98 -25.59
N VAL A 513 17.10 4.06 -24.28
CA VAL A 513 16.61 2.97 -23.44
C VAL A 513 15.52 3.48 -22.51
N TYR A 514 14.65 2.57 -22.08
CA TYR A 514 13.70 2.87 -21.01
C TYR A 514 14.39 2.94 -19.64
N LEU A 515 15.21 1.93 -19.32
CA LEU A 515 16.05 1.87 -18.12
C LEU A 515 17.42 1.33 -18.48
N SER A 516 18.50 1.98 -18.02
CA SER A 516 19.84 1.39 -18.14
C SER A 516 19.99 0.19 -17.19
N SER A 517 21.06 -0.59 -17.35
CA SER A 517 21.35 -1.70 -16.43
C SER A 517 21.52 -1.26 -14.97
N LYS A 518 22.06 -0.04 -14.75
CA LYS A 518 22.19 0.53 -13.39
C LYS A 518 20.84 0.97 -12.84
N ASP A 519 20.00 1.61 -13.66
CA ASP A 519 18.65 2.01 -13.23
C ASP A 519 17.79 0.77 -12.91
N ARG A 520 17.92 -0.31 -13.70
CA ARG A 520 17.26 -1.59 -13.43
C ARG A 520 17.72 -2.23 -12.11
N GLN A 521 19.00 -2.15 -11.77
CA GLN A 521 19.52 -2.65 -10.48
C GLN A 521 18.93 -1.88 -9.30
N ILE A 522 18.84 -0.54 -9.38
CA ILE A 522 18.19 0.29 -8.35
C ILE A 522 16.70 -0.04 -8.26
N LEU A 523 16.02 -0.22 -9.41
CA LEU A 523 14.62 -0.62 -9.44
C LEU A 523 14.41 -2.00 -8.77
N ASP A 524 15.32 -2.95 -9.00
CA ASP A 524 15.30 -4.24 -8.34
C ASP A 524 15.50 -4.14 -6.81
N TRP A 525 16.20 -3.12 -6.30
CA TRP A 525 16.23 -2.84 -4.87
C TRP A 525 14.86 -2.43 -4.33
N HIS A 526 14.11 -1.58 -5.04
CA HIS A 526 12.73 -1.25 -4.65
C HIS A 526 11.79 -2.47 -4.73
N PHE A 527 11.96 -3.32 -5.73
CA PHE A 527 11.24 -4.60 -5.78
C PHE A 527 11.61 -5.52 -4.61
N ALA A 528 12.89 -5.61 -4.24
CA ALA A 528 13.33 -6.35 -3.06
C ALA A 528 12.70 -5.80 -1.77
N ASN A 529 12.57 -4.47 -1.67
CA ASN A 529 11.91 -3.83 -0.53
C ASN A 529 10.40 -4.15 -0.48
N LEU A 530 9.74 -4.26 -1.63
CA LEU A 530 8.36 -4.72 -1.72
C LEU A 530 8.21 -6.22 -1.37
N GLU A 531 9.17 -7.05 -1.79
CA GLU A 531 9.24 -8.48 -1.40
C GLU A 531 9.53 -8.66 0.09
N PHE A 532 10.30 -7.75 0.69
CA PHE A 532 10.51 -7.69 2.14
C PHE A 532 9.19 -7.38 2.87
N ALA A 533 8.48 -6.33 2.45
CA ALA A 533 7.23 -5.91 3.08
C ALA A 533 6.18 -7.05 3.07
N ASN A 534 6.14 -7.83 1.99
CA ASN A 534 5.21 -8.95 1.81
C ASN A 534 5.79 -10.32 2.21
N ALA A 535 7.07 -10.40 2.58
CA ALA A 535 7.85 -11.62 2.81
C ALA A 535 7.66 -12.70 1.74
N THR A 536 7.55 -12.34 0.46
CA THR A 536 7.42 -13.31 -0.64
C THR A 536 7.91 -12.70 -1.94
N PRO A 537 8.38 -13.52 -2.90
CA PRO A 537 8.58 -13.06 -4.27
C PRO A 537 7.31 -12.44 -4.87
N LEU A 538 7.47 -11.39 -5.69
CA LEU A 538 6.35 -10.69 -6.33
C LEU A 538 5.52 -11.59 -7.25
N SER A 539 6.13 -12.66 -7.79
CA SER A 539 5.46 -13.66 -8.62
C SER A 539 4.39 -14.46 -7.87
N ASN A 540 4.38 -14.42 -6.53
CA ASN A 540 3.39 -15.13 -5.73
C ASN A 540 2.24 -14.23 -5.27
N LEU A 541 2.36 -12.90 -5.38
CA LEU A 541 1.35 -11.96 -4.92
C LEU A 541 0.20 -11.84 -5.91
N SER A 542 -1.03 -11.88 -5.41
CA SER A 542 -2.23 -11.63 -6.22
C SER A 542 -2.23 -10.21 -6.77
N LEU A 543 -2.29 -10.03 -8.09
CA LEU A 543 -2.37 -8.69 -8.68
C LEU A 543 -3.53 -7.87 -8.11
N LYS A 544 -4.70 -8.51 -7.92
CA LYS A 544 -5.94 -7.84 -7.53
C LYS A 544 -6.06 -7.54 -6.03
N HIS A 545 -5.33 -8.29 -5.20
CA HIS A 545 -5.64 -8.37 -3.78
C HIS A 545 -4.42 -8.27 -2.85
N TRP A 546 -3.21 -8.08 -3.38
CA TRP A 546 -2.01 -8.02 -2.53
C TRP A 546 -2.00 -6.84 -1.55
N ASP A 547 -2.62 -5.72 -1.92
CA ASP A 547 -2.69 -4.45 -1.19
C ASP A 547 -4.08 -4.21 -0.55
N GLN A 548 -4.88 -5.26 -0.37
CA GLN A 548 -6.27 -5.12 0.14
C GLN A 548 -6.38 -4.60 1.58
N ASP A 549 -5.28 -4.59 2.35
CA ASP A 549 -5.18 -4.04 3.71
C ASP A 549 -4.69 -2.58 3.76
N ASP A 550 -4.25 -1.99 2.64
CA ASP A 550 -3.72 -0.61 2.60
C ASP A 550 -4.74 0.44 3.06
N ASP A 551 -6.04 0.22 2.80
CA ASP A 551 -7.13 1.10 3.25
C ASP A 551 -7.21 1.23 4.80
N PHE A 552 -6.56 0.34 5.54
CA PHE A 552 -6.58 0.27 7.00
C PHE A 552 -5.26 0.66 7.66
N GLU A 553 -4.29 1.17 6.89
CA GLU A 553 -2.98 1.57 7.42
C GLU A 553 -3.12 2.59 8.56
N PHE A 554 -2.36 2.37 9.64
CA PHE A 554 -2.30 3.31 10.75
C PHE A 554 -1.43 4.52 10.40
N ILE A 555 -1.93 5.70 10.74
CA ILE A 555 -1.20 6.95 10.54
C ILE A 555 -0.17 7.20 11.66
N GLY A 556 0.75 8.12 11.41
CA GLY A 556 1.86 8.44 12.30
C GLY A 556 3.15 7.67 11.97
N SER A 557 4.26 8.08 12.56
CA SER A 557 5.56 7.47 12.29
C SER A 557 5.57 6.00 12.67
N HIS A 558 6.17 5.16 11.83
CA HIS A 558 6.57 3.82 12.25
C HIS A 558 7.63 3.92 13.35
N THR A 559 7.58 3.02 14.33
CA THR A 559 8.51 3.02 15.46
C THR A 559 9.15 1.64 15.64
N THR A 560 10.34 1.61 16.22
CA THR A 560 11.01 0.39 16.69
C THR A 560 10.90 0.26 18.20
N VAL A 561 11.09 -0.95 18.71
CA VAL A 561 11.06 -1.22 20.16
C VAL A 561 12.48 -1.35 20.69
N LYS A 562 13.01 -0.28 21.29
CA LYS A 562 14.43 -0.18 21.71
C LYS A 562 14.83 -1.24 22.73
N ASN A 563 13.96 -1.50 23.71
CA ASN A 563 14.19 -2.48 24.75
C ASN A 563 13.85 -3.91 24.32
N GLY A 564 13.57 -4.16 23.03
CA GLY A 564 13.28 -5.45 22.43
C GLY A 564 11.82 -5.86 22.57
N TYR A 565 11.19 -6.22 21.46
CA TYR A 565 9.74 -6.42 21.36
C TYR A 565 9.20 -7.59 22.20
N SER A 566 10.05 -8.49 22.69
CA SER A 566 9.65 -9.55 23.63
C SER A 566 9.05 -9.01 24.94
N CYS A 567 9.27 -7.74 25.31
CA CYS A 567 8.72 -7.15 26.54
C CYS A 567 7.19 -7.26 26.60
N VAL A 568 6.50 -7.09 25.45
CA VAL A 568 5.04 -7.14 25.36
C VAL A 568 4.47 -8.54 25.65
N PRO A 569 4.84 -9.61 24.91
CA PRO A 569 4.32 -10.94 25.19
C PRO A 569 4.77 -11.47 26.55
N ILE A 570 5.96 -11.11 27.05
CA ILE A 570 6.37 -11.49 28.41
C ILE A 570 5.43 -10.88 29.44
N ALA A 571 5.15 -9.58 29.34
CA ALA A 571 4.26 -8.91 30.27
C ALA A 571 2.84 -9.49 30.24
N LEU A 572 2.33 -9.88 29.07
CA LEU A 572 1.00 -10.51 28.94
C LEU A 572 0.87 -11.89 29.61
N THR A 573 1.98 -12.52 30.03
CA THR A 573 1.93 -13.80 30.78
C THR A 573 1.52 -13.64 32.24
N GLU A 574 1.48 -12.41 32.75
CA GLU A 574 1.18 -12.15 34.16
C GLU A 574 -0.17 -12.79 34.55
N ASN A 575 -0.14 -13.66 35.56
CA ASN A 575 -1.28 -14.43 36.09
C ASN A 575 -1.93 -15.44 35.12
N LEU A 576 -1.26 -15.85 34.03
CA LEU A 576 -1.72 -16.92 33.14
C LEU A 576 -1.07 -18.28 33.44
N ASP A 577 -1.82 -19.37 33.27
CA ASP A 577 -1.25 -20.73 33.26
C ASP A 577 -0.65 -21.02 31.86
N VAL A 578 0.65 -20.78 31.70
CA VAL A 578 1.39 -21.02 30.45
C VAL A 578 2.33 -22.22 30.62
N ARG A 579 2.09 -23.27 29.83
CA ARG A 579 2.91 -24.47 29.76
C ARG A 579 3.83 -24.41 28.54
N VAL A 580 5.06 -23.92 28.74
CA VAL A 580 6.13 -24.00 27.73
C VAL A 580 6.60 -25.44 27.54
N ASN A 581 7.41 -25.70 26.49
CA ASN A 581 7.94 -27.01 26.15
C ASN A 581 6.87 -28.10 25.95
N THR A 582 5.65 -27.69 25.57
CA THR A 582 4.48 -28.55 25.41
C THR A 582 4.01 -28.48 23.95
N ALA A 583 4.49 -29.41 23.13
CA ALA A 583 4.22 -29.44 21.70
C ALA A 583 2.94 -30.23 21.41
N VAL A 584 1.86 -29.54 21.04
CA VAL A 584 0.61 -30.20 20.64
C VAL A 584 0.81 -31.04 19.39
N THR A 585 0.31 -32.27 19.40
CA THR A 585 0.40 -33.24 18.29
C THR A 585 -0.97 -33.66 17.76
N CYS A 586 -2.01 -33.64 18.61
CA CYS A 586 -3.37 -33.95 18.17
C CYS A 586 -4.42 -33.09 18.87
N ILE A 587 -5.39 -32.61 18.09
CA ILE A 587 -6.56 -31.88 18.56
C ILE A 587 -7.79 -32.70 18.19
N ARG A 588 -8.37 -33.38 19.18
CA ARG A 588 -9.64 -34.08 19.04
C ARG A 588 -10.78 -33.19 19.50
N TYR A 589 -11.76 -32.94 18.64
CA TYR A 589 -12.94 -32.12 18.96
C TYR A 589 -14.22 -32.89 18.65
N ARG A 590 -15.14 -32.94 19.62
CA ARG A 590 -16.43 -33.68 19.57
C ARG A 590 -17.53 -32.82 20.23
N PRO A 591 -18.82 -33.13 20.03
CA PRO A 591 -19.90 -32.33 20.64
C PRO A 591 -19.81 -32.21 22.16
N GLY A 592 -19.24 -33.21 22.85
CA GLY A 592 -19.04 -33.23 24.31
C GLY A 592 -17.78 -32.55 24.84
N GLY A 593 -16.93 -31.95 23.99
CA GLY A 593 -15.71 -31.26 24.41
C GLY A 593 -14.50 -31.58 23.53
N VAL A 594 -13.31 -31.21 24.02
CA VAL A 594 -12.04 -31.38 23.31
C VAL A 594 -11.01 -32.15 24.14
N GLU A 595 -10.18 -32.92 23.44
CA GLU A 595 -8.99 -33.58 23.99
C GLU A 595 -7.76 -33.15 23.17
N VAL A 596 -6.77 -32.55 23.82
CA VAL A 596 -5.54 -32.08 23.18
C VAL A 596 -4.37 -32.93 23.67
N THR A 597 -3.76 -33.68 22.76
CA THR A 597 -2.55 -34.47 23.04
C THR A 597 -1.33 -33.62 22.73
N ALA A 598 -0.36 -33.59 23.67
CA ALA A 598 0.87 -32.84 23.52
C ALA A 598 2.06 -33.61 24.08
N ASP A 599 3.21 -33.47 23.42
CA ASP A 599 4.48 -34.01 23.86
C ASP A 599 5.23 -32.98 24.71
N LEU A 600 5.62 -33.39 25.91
CA LEU A 600 6.42 -32.61 26.84
C LEU A 600 7.91 -32.83 26.53
N LYS A 601 8.58 -31.79 26.03
CA LYS A 601 10.01 -31.86 25.71
C LYS A 601 10.91 -31.95 26.94
N SER A 602 10.39 -31.58 28.12
CA SER A 602 11.14 -31.63 29.37
C SER A 602 11.46 -33.06 29.82
N ASN A 603 10.60 -34.03 29.49
CA ASN A 603 10.75 -35.42 29.94
C ASN A 603 10.38 -36.45 28.85
N ASN A 604 10.19 -36.03 27.60
CA ASN A 604 9.77 -36.85 26.47
C ASN A 604 8.52 -37.71 26.76
N SER A 605 7.58 -37.19 27.55
CA SER A 605 6.31 -37.84 27.83
C SER A 605 5.17 -37.20 27.04
N THR A 606 4.10 -37.95 26.79
CA THR A 606 2.89 -37.43 26.15
C THR A 606 1.81 -37.22 27.20
N VAL A 607 1.15 -36.07 27.15
CA VAL A 607 0.06 -35.69 28.06
C VAL A 607 -1.20 -35.34 27.27
N CYS A 608 -2.35 -35.72 27.80
CA CYS A 608 -3.65 -35.37 27.25
C CYS A 608 -4.36 -34.35 28.15
N TYR A 609 -4.76 -33.23 27.56
CA TYR A 609 -5.51 -32.16 28.22
C TYR A 609 -6.97 -32.19 27.76
N ARG A 610 -7.90 -32.19 28.72
CA ARG A 610 -9.35 -32.10 28.46
C ARG A 610 -9.89 -30.70 28.77
N ALA A 611 -10.79 -30.22 27.93
CA ALA A 611 -11.45 -28.92 28.04
C ALA A 611 -12.79 -28.89 27.29
N ASP A 612 -13.56 -27.82 27.43
CA ASP A 612 -14.84 -27.64 26.74
C ASP A 612 -14.65 -27.19 25.29
N LEU A 613 -13.61 -26.40 25.02
CA LEU A 613 -13.24 -25.94 23.67
C LEU A 613 -11.75 -25.65 23.59
N VAL A 614 -11.26 -25.49 22.35
CA VAL A 614 -9.88 -25.14 22.05
C VAL A 614 -9.81 -23.89 21.16
N LEU A 615 -8.89 -22.99 21.48
CA LEU A 615 -8.50 -21.87 20.64
C LEU A 615 -7.16 -22.19 19.98
N CYS A 616 -7.18 -22.44 18.67
CA CYS A 616 -6.00 -22.73 17.88
C CYS A 616 -5.34 -21.43 17.39
N THR A 617 -4.07 -21.19 17.77
CA THR A 617 -3.27 -20.07 17.27
C THR A 617 -1.98 -20.50 16.56
N LEU A 618 -1.93 -21.77 16.12
CA LEU A 618 -0.87 -22.32 15.28
C LEU A 618 -0.63 -21.43 14.06
N THR A 619 0.61 -21.23 13.63
CA THR A 619 0.87 -20.43 12.43
C THR A 619 0.26 -21.07 11.18
N LEU A 620 -0.04 -20.26 10.17
CA LEU A 620 -0.54 -20.76 8.89
C LEU A 620 0.42 -21.80 8.27
N GLY A 621 1.74 -21.62 8.43
CA GLY A 621 2.73 -22.61 8.00
C GLY A 621 2.55 -23.98 8.64
N ILE A 622 2.20 -24.05 9.93
CA ILE A 622 1.90 -25.32 10.62
C ILE A 622 0.55 -25.88 10.17
N LEU A 623 -0.46 -25.04 10.00
CA LEU A 623 -1.77 -25.46 9.48
C LEU A 623 -1.66 -26.04 8.06
N LYS A 624 -0.79 -25.48 7.20
CA LYS A 624 -0.51 -26.03 5.87
C LYS A 624 0.07 -27.44 5.93
N LEU A 625 0.94 -27.73 6.92
CA LEU A 625 1.45 -29.08 7.13
C LEU A 625 0.38 -30.03 7.70
N ALA A 626 -0.50 -29.53 8.57
CA ALA A 626 -1.57 -30.31 9.20
C ALA A 626 -2.60 -30.87 8.19
N ILE A 627 -2.82 -30.17 7.07
CA ILE A 627 -3.78 -30.57 6.03
C ILE A 627 -3.14 -31.24 4.80
N ALA A 628 -1.83 -31.46 4.83
CA ALA A 628 -1.10 -32.11 3.75
C ALA A 628 -1.27 -33.64 3.87
N LYS A 629 -1.66 -34.30 2.76
CA LYS A 629 -1.98 -35.74 2.74
C LYS A 629 -0.80 -36.66 3.13
N GLU A 630 0.44 -36.22 2.96
CA GLU A 630 1.66 -37.01 3.18
C GLU A 630 2.78 -36.21 3.87
N SER A 631 2.47 -35.52 4.96
CA SER A 631 3.53 -34.82 5.69
C SER A 631 4.33 -35.79 6.58
N LYS A 632 5.54 -36.15 6.12
CA LYS A 632 6.57 -36.83 6.94
C LYS A 632 7.37 -35.87 7.83
N GLN A 633 7.00 -34.58 7.84
CA GLN A 633 7.73 -33.58 8.62
C GLN A 633 7.39 -33.70 10.11
N LEU A 634 8.42 -33.57 10.95
CA LEU A 634 8.27 -33.56 12.41
C LEU A 634 7.39 -32.39 12.87
N ASN A 635 6.73 -32.58 14.02
CA ASN A 635 5.93 -31.57 14.72
C ASN A 635 4.67 -31.12 13.95
N THR A 636 4.00 -32.05 13.30
CA THR A 636 2.68 -31.84 12.69
C THR A 636 1.56 -31.98 13.71
N VAL A 637 0.49 -31.20 13.55
CA VAL A 637 -0.70 -31.28 14.38
C VAL A 637 -1.80 -31.99 13.60
N ARG A 638 -2.31 -33.10 14.13
CA ARG A 638 -3.45 -33.83 13.57
C ARG A 638 -4.76 -33.30 14.15
N PHE A 639 -5.69 -32.92 13.28
CA PHE A 639 -7.07 -32.65 13.65
C PHE A 639 -7.90 -33.94 13.56
N ASP A 640 -8.69 -34.23 14.59
CA ASP A 640 -9.59 -35.39 14.64
C ASP A 640 -11.00 -34.94 15.07
N PRO A 641 -12.03 -34.95 14.20
CA PRO A 641 -11.97 -35.30 12.78
C PRO A 641 -11.12 -34.28 11.98
N GLU A 642 -10.90 -34.55 10.70
CA GLU A 642 -10.24 -33.57 9.84
C GLU A 642 -11.01 -32.25 9.77
N LEU A 643 -10.28 -31.16 9.54
CA LEU A 643 -10.87 -29.85 9.31
C LEU A 643 -11.82 -29.91 8.10
N PRO A 644 -12.95 -29.18 8.11
CA PRO A 644 -13.85 -29.11 6.96
C PRO A 644 -13.15 -28.64 5.69
N GLU A 645 -13.63 -29.10 4.52
CA GLU A 645 -13.00 -28.80 3.23
C GLU A 645 -12.84 -27.29 2.98
N TRP A 646 -13.86 -26.48 3.28
CA TRP A 646 -13.80 -25.02 3.10
C TRP A 646 -12.66 -24.38 3.91
N LYS A 647 -12.34 -24.92 5.09
CA LYS A 647 -11.22 -24.48 5.94
C LYS A 647 -9.90 -24.93 5.33
N GLN A 648 -9.81 -26.19 4.90
CA GLN A 648 -8.61 -26.72 4.24
C GLN A 648 -8.28 -25.94 2.96
N LEU A 649 -9.28 -25.58 2.16
CA LEU A 649 -9.09 -24.82 0.92
C LEU A 649 -8.56 -23.40 1.20
N ALA A 650 -9.07 -22.71 2.23
CA ALA A 650 -8.53 -21.41 2.64
C ALA A 650 -7.07 -21.52 3.13
N ILE A 651 -6.75 -22.55 3.93
CA ILE A 651 -5.37 -22.84 4.36
C ILE A 651 -4.47 -23.09 3.13
N ARG A 652 -4.94 -23.81 2.11
CA ARG A 652 -4.16 -24.09 0.88
C ARG A 652 -3.91 -22.82 0.09
N ARG A 653 -4.97 -22.03 -0.17
CA ARG A 653 -4.91 -20.83 -1.00
C ARG A 653 -3.98 -19.79 -0.42
N LEU A 654 -4.19 -19.34 0.82
CA LEU A 654 -3.41 -18.24 1.41
C LEU A 654 -1.90 -18.49 1.36
N GLY A 655 -1.13 -17.45 1.04
CA GLY A 655 0.33 -17.52 1.03
C GLY A 655 0.90 -17.53 2.46
N PHE A 656 2.03 -18.21 2.65
CA PHE A 656 2.82 -18.08 3.88
C PHE A 656 4.29 -17.84 3.52
N GLY A 657 4.73 -16.62 3.78
CA GLY A 657 5.97 -16.04 3.32
C GLY A 657 7.20 -16.52 4.07
N ASN A 658 8.35 -15.99 3.66
CA ASN A 658 9.61 -16.13 4.35
C ASN A 658 10.43 -14.84 4.24
N LEU A 659 11.05 -14.45 5.36
CA LEU A 659 11.93 -13.30 5.48
C LEU A 659 12.88 -13.60 6.62
N ASN A 660 14.18 -13.40 6.41
CA ASN A 660 15.19 -13.66 7.43
C ASN A 660 16.03 -12.43 7.75
N LYS A 661 16.65 -12.47 8.92
CA LYS A 661 17.49 -11.42 9.49
C LYS A 661 18.85 -11.97 9.89
N VAL A 662 19.88 -11.16 9.72
CA VAL A 662 21.24 -11.43 10.19
C VAL A 662 21.61 -10.35 11.19
N VAL A 663 21.74 -10.72 12.46
CA VAL A 663 22.21 -9.84 13.54
C VAL A 663 23.72 -9.90 13.60
N LEU A 664 24.36 -8.73 13.60
CA LEU A 664 25.81 -8.54 13.66
C LEU A 664 26.13 -7.62 14.84
N CYS A 665 26.72 -8.16 15.89
CA CYS A 665 27.09 -7.38 17.07
C CYS A 665 28.60 -7.06 17.02
N PHE A 666 28.95 -5.79 17.11
CA PHE A 666 30.33 -5.29 17.03
C PHE A 666 30.81 -4.73 18.37
N ASP A 667 32.12 -4.44 18.48
CA ASP A 667 32.68 -3.76 19.66
C ASP A 667 32.54 -2.24 19.62
N ARG A 668 32.34 -1.67 18.42
CA ARG A 668 32.16 -0.23 18.20
C ARG A 668 31.23 0.03 17.01
N ILE A 669 30.67 1.23 16.98
CA ILE A 669 29.93 1.75 15.83
C ILE A 669 30.94 2.26 14.79
N PHE A 670 30.79 1.86 13.53
CA PHE A 670 31.60 2.33 12.38
C PHE A 670 30.74 2.88 11.23
N TRP A 671 29.42 2.90 11.40
CA TRP A 671 28.45 3.50 10.49
C TRP A 671 27.96 4.85 11.05
N ASP A 672 27.15 5.59 10.29
CA ASP A 672 26.54 6.82 10.77
C ASP A 672 25.47 6.52 11.85
N PRO A 673 25.67 6.93 13.12
CA PRO A 673 24.70 6.68 14.18
C PRO A 673 23.39 7.46 14.00
N ASN A 674 23.36 8.49 13.14
CA ASN A 674 22.16 9.29 12.88
C ASN A 674 21.23 8.67 11.84
N THR A 675 21.73 7.70 11.09
CA THR A 675 21.00 6.98 10.04
C THR A 675 20.44 5.67 10.62
N ASN A 676 19.12 5.45 10.45
CA ASN A 676 18.46 4.22 10.95
C ASN A 676 18.56 3.04 9.98
N LEU A 677 18.66 3.31 8.68
CA LEU A 677 18.77 2.26 7.67
C LEU A 677 19.57 2.73 6.45
N PHE A 678 20.19 1.78 5.76
CA PHE A 678 20.84 2.02 4.46
C PHE A 678 20.72 0.78 3.57
N GLY A 679 20.60 1.02 2.26
CA GLY A 679 20.38 -0.01 1.26
C GLY A 679 21.64 -0.45 0.54
N HIS A 680 21.72 -1.72 0.18
CA HIS A 680 22.72 -2.30 -0.69
C HIS A 680 22.04 -2.81 -1.96
N VAL A 681 22.40 -2.23 -3.11
CA VAL A 681 21.85 -2.58 -4.41
C VAL A 681 22.57 -3.81 -4.96
N GLY A 682 21.83 -4.93 -5.05
CA GLY A 682 22.35 -6.19 -5.55
C GLY A 682 22.76 -6.13 -7.03
N SER A 683 23.70 -6.99 -7.42
CA SER A 683 24.22 -7.01 -8.81
C SER A 683 23.26 -7.64 -9.82
N THR A 684 22.31 -8.47 -9.37
CA THR A 684 21.38 -9.20 -10.24
C THR A 684 19.96 -9.19 -9.67
N THR A 685 18.96 -9.30 -10.56
CA THR A 685 17.54 -9.46 -10.17
C THR A 685 17.32 -10.70 -9.30
N ALA A 686 18.02 -11.81 -9.55
CA ALA A 686 17.88 -13.04 -8.78
C ALA A 686 18.37 -12.91 -7.33
N SER A 687 19.39 -12.07 -7.10
CA SER A 687 19.98 -11.82 -5.78
C SER A 687 19.52 -10.49 -5.17
N ARG A 688 18.48 -9.85 -5.70
CA ARG A 688 18.06 -8.50 -5.26
C ARG A 688 17.66 -8.42 -3.79
N GLY A 689 17.16 -9.52 -3.23
CA GLY A 689 16.76 -9.63 -1.82
C GLY A 689 17.88 -10.08 -0.89
N GLU A 690 19.09 -10.36 -1.39
CA GLU A 690 20.22 -10.82 -0.58
C GLU A 690 20.92 -9.63 0.10
N LEU A 691 20.78 -9.52 1.42
CA LEU A 691 21.47 -8.52 2.25
C LEU A 691 21.24 -7.08 1.73
N PHE A 692 20.03 -6.82 1.24
CA PHE A 692 19.71 -5.59 0.49
C PHE A 692 19.47 -4.37 1.38
N LEU A 693 19.23 -4.58 2.68
CA LEU A 693 18.87 -3.52 3.63
C LEU A 693 19.48 -3.80 5.00
N PHE A 694 20.15 -2.80 5.56
CA PHE A 694 20.76 -2.84 6.89
C PHE A 694 20.06 -1.85 7.82
N TRP A 695 19.85 -2.25 9.07
CA TRP A 695 19.20 -1.48 10.12
C TRP A 695 20.14 -1.22 11.29
N ASN A 696 20.11 0.03 11.77
CA ASN A 696 20.75 0.54 12.98
C ASN A 696 19.65 1.12 13.89
N ILE A 697 19.14 0.29 14.80
CA ILE A 697 17.96 0.64 15.62
C ILE A 697 18.16 0.42 17.12
N SER A 698 19.34 -0.04 17.54
CA SER A 698 19.75 -0.12 18.94
C SER A 698 20.77 0.96 19.28
N GLN A 699 20.82 1.39 20.54
CA GLN A 699 21.96 2.18 21.04
C GLN A 699 23.25 1.34 21.15
N SER A 700 23.09 0.01 21.18
CA SER A 700 24.20 -0.94 21.12
C SER A 700 24.77 -1.02 19.69
N PRO A 701 26.07 -1.32 19.52
CA PRO A 701 26.71 -1.47 18.21
C PRO A 701 26.26 -2.76 17.52
N VAL A 702 25.00 -2.79 17.06
CA VAL A 702 24.37 -3.91 16.38
C VAL A 702 23.81 -3.44 15.04
N LEU A 703 24.20 -4.13 13.97
CA LEU A 703 23.54 -4.02 12.67
C LEU A 703 22.66 -5.24 12.43
N LEU A 704 21.54 -5.00 11.75
CA LEU A 704 20.66 -6.07 11.30
C LEU A 704 20.52 -6.02 9.77
N ALA A 705 20.97 -7.06 9.09
CA ALA A 705 20.82 -7.20 7.64
C ALA A 705 19.57 -8.02 7.31
N LEU A 706 18.87 -7.66 6.23
CA LEU A 706 17.64 -8.33 5.79
C LEU A 706 17.87 -9.21 4.56
N VAL A 707 17.16 -10.34 4.53
CA VAL A 707 17.16 -11.29 3.42
C VAL A 707 15.72 -11.57 2.98
N ALA A 708 15.32 -11.06 1.82
CA ALA A 708 13.95 -11.06 1.32
C ALA A 708 13.79 -11.81 -0.01
N GLY A 709 12.54 -11.90 -0.49
CA GLY A 709 12.22 -12.47 -1.79
C GLY A 709 12.71 -13.91 -1.95
N GLN A 710 13.24 -14.22 -3.14
CA GLN A 710 13.76 -15.56 -3.44
C GLN A 710 15.00 -15.90 -2.60
N SER A 711 15.83 -14.90 -2.28
CA SER A 711 17.06 -15.06 -1.49
C SER A 711 16.77 -15.59 -0.09
N ALA A 712 15.62 -15.25 0.51
CA ALA A 712 15.23 -15.72 1.85
C ALA A 712 15.18 -17.24 1.95
N ALA A 713 14.68 -17.93 0.92
CA ALA A 713 14.60 -19.39 0.91
C ALA A 713 15.95 -20.04 0.59
N ILE A 714 16.72 -19.46 -0.32
CA ILE A 714 18.03 -19.99 -0.74
C ILE A 714 19.01 -19.91 0.43
N MET A 715 19.05 -18.79 1.14
CA MET A 715 20.02 -18.56 2.21
C MET A 715 19.80 -19.41 3.45
N GLU A 716 18.63 -19.99 3.68
CA GLU A 716 18.46 -20.92 4.82
C GLU A 716 19.33 -22.17 4.69
N ASN A 717 19.70 -22.56 3.46
CA ASN A 717 20.56 -23.70 3.16
C ASN A 717 22.06 -23.35 3.16
N VAL A 718 22.42 -22.11 3.47
CA VAL A 718 23.79 -21.62 3.55
C VAL A 718 24.21 -21.54 5.01
N SER A 719 25.47 -21.83 5.34
CA SER A 719 25.97 -21.76 6.72
C SER A 719 26.07 -20.32 7.23
N ASP A 720 25.98 -20.14 8.55
CA ASP A 720 26.05 -18.82 9.18
C ASP A 720 27.36 -18.08 8.83
N ASP A 721 28.50 -18.76 8.85
CA ASP A 721 29.81 -18.18 8.54
C ASP A 721 29.88 -17.59 7.13
N VAL A 722 29.28 -18.26 6.15
CA VAL A 722 29.24 -17.77 4.76
C VAL A 722 28.34 -16.56 4.65
N ILE A 723 27.17 -16.58 5.30
CA ILE A 723 26.22 -15.46 5.31
C ILE A 723 26.85 -14.23 5.97
N VAL A 724 27.46 -14.41 7.14
CA VAL A 724 28.18 -13.36 7.87
C VAL A 724 29.35 -12.85 7.04
N GLY A 725 30.12 -13.73 6.39
CA GLY A 725 31.20 -13.36 5.48
C GLY A 725 30.72 -12.43 4.35
N ARG A 726 29.55 -12.72 3.76
CA ARG A 726 28.93 -11.87 2.74
C ARG A 726 28.47 -10.52 3.32
N CYS A 727 27.87 -10.50 4.52
CA CYS A 727 27.56 -9.23 5.20
C CYS A 727 28.80 -8.37 5.40
N ILE A 728 29.89 -8.95 5.90
CA ILE A 728 31.14 -8.23 6.15
C ILE A 728 31.76 -7.75 4.84
N ALA A 729 31.66 -8.50 3.75
CA ALA A 729 32.11 -8.06 2.43
C ALA A 729 31.33 -6.83 1.93
N VAL A 730 30.00 -6.84 2.05
CA VAL A 730 29.15 -5.68 1.70
C VAL A 730 29.53 -4.46 2.55
N LEU A 731 29.60 -4.63 3.87
CA LEU A 731 29.94 -3.53 4.79
C LEU A 731 31.34 -2.97 4.52
N LYS A 732 32.33 -3.83 4.21
CA LYS A 732 33.67 -3.38 3.83
C LYS A 732 33.70 -2.63 2.50
N GLY A 733 32.84 -3.00 1.55
CA GLY A 733 32.66 -2.25 0.32
C GLY A 733 32.17 -0.82 0.58
N ILE A 734 31.23 -0.65 1.52
CA ILE A 734 30.61 0.65 1.84
C ILE A 734 31.50 1.51 2.73
N PHE A 735 32.01 0.96 3.83
CA PHE A 735 32.70 1.70 4.90
C PHE A 735 34.24 1.60 4.83
N GLY A 736 34.77 0.77 3.94
CA GLY A 736 36.21 0.53 3.78
C GLY A 736 36.75 -0.62 4.63
N ASN A 737 37.77 -1.30 4.12
CA ASN A 737 38.33 -2.53 4.69
C ASN A 737 38.85 -2.39 6.13
N SER A 738 39.45 -1.25 6.47
CA SER A 738 40.06 -1.00 7.79
C SER A 738 39.04 -0.59 8.85
N ALA A 739 37.88 -0.06 8.44
CA ALA A 739 36.87 0.45 9.36
C ALA A 739 36.06 -0.68 10.02
N VAL A 740 35.74 -1.74 9.26
CA VAL A 740 34.82 -2.81 9.65
C VAL A 740 35.53 -3.92 10.45
N PRO A 741 35.30 -4.03 11.78
CA PRO A 741 35.84 -5.12 12.58
C PRO A 741 35.06 -6.42 12.35
N GLN A 742 35.61 -7.52 12.88
CA GLN A 742 34.86 -8.78 12.97
C GLN A 742 33.74 -8.66 14.03
N PRO A 743 32.56 -9.23 13.78
CA PRO A 743 31.49 -9.25 14.78
C PRO A 743 31.89 -10.14 15.96
N LYS A 744 31.50 -9.73 17.17
CA LYS A 744 31.68 -10.48 18.41
C LYS A 744 30.61 -11.56 18.57
N GLU A 745 29.41 -11.28 18.09
CA GLU A 745 28.26 -12.20 18.13
C GLU A 745 27.48 -12.07 16.83
N THR A 746 26.91 -13.18 16.39
CA THR A 746 26.10 -13.24 15.17
C THR A 746 24.91 -14.17 15.36
N VAL A 747 23.77 -13.80 14.78
CA VAL A 747 22.57 -14.66 14.75
C VAL A 747 21.93 -14.57 13.38
N VAL A 748 21.68 -15.72 12.75
CA VAL A 748 20.95 -15.82 11.48
C VAL A 748 19.62 -16.50 11.71
N THR A 749 18.51 -15.85 11.35
CA THR A 749 17.19 -16.49 11.45
C THR A 749 16.94 -17.42 10.26
N ARG A 750 16.16 -18.49 10.51
CA ARG A 750 15.66 -19.42 9.47
C ARG A 750 14.20 -19.75 9.72
N TRP A 751 13.31 -18.79 9.46
CA TRP A 751 11.90 -18.89 9.82
C TRP A 751 11.15 -19.99 9.06
N ARG A 752 11.54 -20.34 7.83
CA ARG A 752 10.94 -21.46 7.09
C ARG A 752 11.36 -22.81 7.70
N ALA A 753 12.63 -22.97 8.06
CA ALA A 753 13.14 -24.17 8.72
C ALA A 753 12.60 -24.34 10.16
N ASP A 754 12.27 -23.24 10.84
CA ASP A 754 11.74 -23.27 12.21
C ASP A 754 10.49 -24.17 12.31
N PRO A 755 10.52 -25.25 13.12
CA PRO A 755 9.45 -26.22 13.18
C PRO A 755 8.17 -25.73 13.84
N TRP A 756 8.18 -24.56 14.48
CA TRP A 756 7.01 -23.98 15.15
C TRP A 756 6.47 -22.74 14.43
N ALA A 757 7.09 -22.36 13.31
CA ALA A 757 6.64 -21.23 12.48
C ALA A 757 6.39 -21.66 11.03
N ARG A 758 7.35 -22.35 10.39
CA ARG A 758 7.32 -22.78 8.97
C ARG A 758 7.21 -21.63 7.97
N GLY A 759 7.73 -20.47 8.33
CA GLY A 759 7.71 -19.23 7.56
C GLY A 759 7.58 -18.00 8.45
N SER A 760 7.55 -16.82 7.82
CA SER A 760 7.47 -15.54 8.52
C SER A 760 6.01 -15.16 8.81
N TYR A 761 5.21 -14.81 7.81
CA TYR A 761 3.81 -14.37 7.95
C TYR A 761 3.01 -14.54 6.65
N SER A 762 1.68 -14.43 6.73
CA SER A 762 0.82 -14.66 5.56
C SER A 762 0.91 -13.54 4.52
N PHE A 763 0.56 -13.86 3.28
CA PHE A 763 0.37 -12.89 2.20
C PHE A 763 -0.81 -13.32 1.32
N VAL A 764 -1.38 -12.39 0.56
CA VAL A 764 -2.45 -12.71 -0.40
C VAL A 764 -1.83 -13.26 -1.67
N SER A 765 -1.80 -14.58 -1.76
CA SER A 765 -1.23 -15.31 -2.90
C SER A 765 -2.12 -15.23 -4.13
N VAL A 766 -1.53 -15.48 -5.30
CA VAL A 766 -2.25 -15.71 -6.56
C VAL A 766 -3.37 -16.75 -6.35
N GLY A 767 -4.61 -16.36 -6.68
CA GLY A 767 -5.81 -17.19 -6.50
C GLY A 767 -6.44 -17.14 -5.10
N ALA A 768 -5.84 -16.43 -4.13
CA ALA A 768 -6.43 -16.14 -2.83
C ALA A 768 -7.02 -14.71 -2.79
N SER A 769 -7.82 -14.43 -1.76
CA SER A 769 -8.32 -13.08 -1.49
C SER A 769 -8.49 -12.82 0.01
N GLY A 770 -8.89 -11.60 0.36
CA GLY A 770 -9.22 -11.22 1.74
C GLY A 770 -10.23 -12.14 2.43
N SER A 771 -11.17 -12.72 1.68
CA SER A 771 -12.19 -13.62 2.25
C SER A 771 -11.59 -14.92 2.81
N ASP A 772 -10.40 -15.32 2.37
CA ASP A 772 -9.74 -16.51 2.92
C ASP A 772 -9.30 -16.28 4.38
N TYR A 773 -8.98 -15.04 4.77
CA TYR A 773 -8.72 -14.70 6.18
C TYR A 773 -10.00 -14.83 7.03
N ASP A 774 -11.13 -14.39 6.48
CA ASP A 774 -12.44 -14.47 7.14
C ASP A 774 -12.87 -15.95 7.31
N LEU A 775 -12.67 -16.77 6.27
CA LEU A 775 -12.86 -18.22 6.35
C LEU A 775 -11.93 -18.80 7.42
N LEU A 776 -10.65 -18.42 7.47
CA LEU A 776 -9.73 -18.95 8.46
C LEU A 776 -10.13 -18.60 9.89
N ALA A 777 -10.74 -17.44 10.11
CA ALA A 777 -11.26 -16.97 11.40
C ALA A 777 -12.54 -17.69 11.87
N ALA A 778 -13.33 -18.29 10.97
CA ALA A 778 -14.60 -18.92 11.34
C ALA A 778 -14.40 -20.13 12.28
N PRO A 779 -15.19 -20.32 13.34
CA PRO A 779 -15.04 -21.47 14.22
C PRO A 779 -15.54 -22.76 13.54
N VAL A 780 -15.19 -23.91 14.10
CA VAL A 780 -15.61 -25.24 13.64
C VAL A 780 -16.47 -25.93 14.69
N THR A 781 -17.67 -26.32 14.28
CA THR A 781 -18.62 -27.10 15.08
C THR A 781 -18.52 -28.58 14.67
N PRO A 782 -18.27 -29.51 15.61
CA PRO A 782 -18.22 -30.93 15.30
C PRO A 782 -19.61 -31.46 14.95
N LYS A 783 -19.73 -32.24 13.87
CA LYS A 783 -20.99 -32.91 13.54
C LYS A 783 -21.34 -33.94 14.61
N ALA A 784 -22.61 -33.98 15.04
CA ALA A 784 -23.14 -35.07 15.84
C ALA A 784 -23.03 -36.40 15.05
N PRO A 785 -22.72 -37.53 15.70
CA PRO A 785 -22.81 -38.85 15.05
C PRO A 785 -24.24 -39.09 14.58
N GLU A 786 -24.42 -39.59 13.35
CA GLU A 786 -25.74 -40.03 12.88
C GLU A 786 -26.33 -41.05 13.87
N GLY A 787 -27.46 -40.72 14.50
CA GLY A 787 -28.16 -41.58 15.47
C GLY A 787 -27.85 -41.34 16.96
N ALA A 788 -27.06 -40.32 17.33
CA ALA A 788 -26.82 -39.99 18.74
C ALA A 788 -28.04 -39.27 19.37
N LYS A 789 -28.57 -39.80 20.50
CA LYS A 789 -29.53 -39.08 21.33
C LYS A 789 -28.88 -37.78 21.87
N PRO A 790 -29.65 -36.68 21.99
CA PRO A 790 -29.12 -35.42 22.49
C PRO A 790 -28.49 -35.62 23.89
N PRO A 791 -27.36 -34.96 24.19
CA PRO A 791 -26.76 -35.01 25.52
C PRO A 791 -27.75 -34.44 26.55
N PRO A 792 -27.76 -34.97 27.79
CA PRO A 792 -28.58 -34.37 28.84
C PRO A 792 -28.14 -32.91 29.06
N PRO A 793 -29.09 -32.00 29.33
CA PRO A 793 -28.78 -30.59 29.53
C PRO A 793 -27.76 -30.42 30.67
N PRO A 794 -26.89 -29.40 30.62
CA PRO A 794 -25.95 -29.12 31.70
C PRO A 794 -26.72 -28.97 33.01
N GLN A 795 -26.36 -29.77 34.01
CA GLN A 795 -27.01 -29.75 35.32
C GLN A 795 -26.88 -28.34 35.92
N LYS A 796 -28.02 -27.66 36.09
CA LYS A 796 -28.09 -26.49 36.97
C LYS A 796 -27.65 -26.93 38.38
N PRO A 797 -26.89 -26.10 39.11
CA PRO A 797 -26.51 -26.42 40.49
C PRO A 797 -27.77 -26.60 41.35
N PRO A 798 -27.76 -27.51 42.33
CA PRO A 798 -28.93 -27.82 43.14
C PRO A 798 -29.36 -26.60 43.95
N THR A 799 -30.60 -26.15 43.76
CA THR A 799 -31.28 -25.18 44.61
C THR A 799 -31.69 -25.85 45.93
N ALA A 800 -31.41 -25.18 47.05
CA ALA A 800 -31.76 -25.64 48.39
C ALA A 800 -33.29 -25.77 48.60
N PRO A 801 -33.76 -26.68 49.47
CA PRO A 801 -35.19 -26.92 49.66
C PRO A 801 -35.83 -25.80 50.50
N GLN A 802 -36.81 -25.09 49.93
CA GLN A 802 -37.69 -24.20 50.69
C GLN A 802 -38.83 -24.99 51.32
N GLN A 803 -38.99 -24.80 52.63
CA GLN A 803 -40.02 -25.41 53.47
C GLN A 803 -41.41 -24.86 53.12
N GLN A 804 -42.38 -25.77 53.12
CA GLN A 804 -43.81 -25.51 53.01
C GLN A 804 -44.33 -24.74 54.23
N GLN A 805 -45.12 -23.70 54.01
CA GLN A 805 -46.21 -23.32 54.91
C GLN A 805 -47.50 -23.13 54.12
N GLN A 806 -48.48 -23.98 54.44
CA GLN A 806 -49.88 -23.86 54.06
C GLN A 806 -50.54 -22.72 54.85
N GLN A 807 -51.35 -21.91 54.19
CA GLN A 807 -52.65 -21.52 54.76
C GLN A 807 -53.67 -21.16 53.69
N GLN A 808 -54.89 -21.67 53.92
CA GLN A 808 -56.06 -21.67 53.05
C GLN A 808 -56.90 -20.39 53.20
N ARG A 809 -57.63 -19.97 52.14
CA ARG A 809 -59.12 -19.97 52.00
C ARG A 809 -59.70 -18.76 51.23
N HIS A 810 -60.64 -19.10 50.32
CA HIS A 810 -61.85 -18.39 49.83
C HIS A 810 -61.66 -17.08 49.04
N ASP A 811 -62.44 -16.73 47.99
CA ASP A 811 -63.56 -17.37 47.28
C ASP A 811 -63.78 -16.60 45.94
N LYS A 812 -64.17 -17.34 44.89
CA LYS A 812 -65.15 -17.02 43.82
C LYS A 812 -64.97 -15.92 42.76
N ASN A 813 -65.05 -16.43 41.52
CA ASN A 813 -65.85 -16.03 40.36
C ASN A 813 -65.34 -14.98 39.36
N GLY A 814 -65.04 -15.50 38.15
CA GLY A 814 -65.60 -15.05 36.89
C GLY A 814 -64.72 -14.12 36.05
N ASP A 815 -64.06 -14.62 35.01
CA ASP A 815 -64.63 -14.60 33.65
C ASP A 815 -63.72 -15.33 32.66
N LYS A 816 -64.33 -15.99 31.67
CA LYS A 816 -63.64 -16.66 30.57
C LYS A 816 -63.01 -15.63 29.63
N LYS A 817 -61.75 -15.83 29.26
CA LYS A 817 -61.23 -15.51 27.92
C LYS A 817 -59.99 -16.34 27.62
N ASP A 818 -59.95 -16.78 26.37
CA ASP A 818 -59.04 -17.76 25.80
C ASP A 818 -57.57 -17.34 25.94
N ASN A 819 -56.76 -18.21 26.55
CA ASN A 819 -55.31 -18.15 26.46
C ASN A 819 -54.88 -19.31 25.58
N GLU A 820 -54.36 -18.98 24.40
CA GLU A 820 -53.47 -19.85 23.64
C GLU A 820 -52.26 -20.16 24.51
N GLU A 821 -52.16 -21.42 24.92
CA GLU A 821 -50.91 -22.02 25.41
C GLU A 821 -49.92 -21.98 24.23
N ASN A 822 -49.04 -20.97 24.22
CA ASN A 822 -47.78 -21.09 23.50
C ASN A 822 -46.88 -21.98 24.35
N ASP A 823 -46.89 -23.27 24.03
CA ASP A 823 -45.86 -24.21 24.40
C ASP A 823 -44.49 -23.67 23.96
N ASP A 824 -43.74 -23.08 24.91
CA ASP A 824 -42.31 -22.86 24.80
C ASP A 824 -41.57 -24.22 24.90
N GLU A 825 -41.77 -25.09 23.91
CA GLU A 825 -40.99 -26.31 23.71
C GLU A 825 -40.32 -26.29 22.33
N ASP A 826 -39.20 -25.56 22.20
CA ASP A 826 -38.09 -25.98 21.33
C ASP A 826 -36.79 -25.22 21.64
N SER A 827 -36.20 -25.45 22.82
CA SER A 827 -34.80 -25.07 23.07
C SER A 827 -33.87 -26.17 22.56
N ASN A 828 -33.74 -26.27 21.24
CA ASN A 828 -32.65 -27.03 20.63
C ASN A 828 -31.33 -26.60 21.29
N PRO A 829 -30.51 -27.53 21.82
CA PRO A 829 -29.24 -27.15 22.44
C PRO A 829 -28.39 -26.44 21.39
N ILE A 830 -28.02 -25.18 21.65
CA ILE A 830 -27.14 -24.41 20.79
C ILE A 830 -25.86 -25.24 20.61
N ASP A 831 -25.56 -25.63 19.37
CA ASP A 831 -24.37 -26.40 19.04
C ASP A 831 -23.14 -25.49 19.13
N ILE A 832 -22.59 -25.36 20.35
CA ILE A 832 -21.45 -24.48 20.63
C ILE A 832 -20.23 -24.98 19.84
N PRO A 833 -19.63 -24.14 18.98
CA PRO A 833 -18.41 -24.52 18.27
C PRO A 833 -17.32 -24.93 19.26
N ARG A 834 -16.53 -25.95 18.90
CA ARG A 834 -15.52 -26.53 19.80
C ARG A 834 -14.09 -26.13 19.46
N LEU A 835 -13.87 -25.66 18.24
CA LEU A 835 -12.56 -25.30 17.72
C LEU A 835 -12.60 -23.89 17.12
N PHE A 836 -11.90 -22.95 17.76
CA PHE A 836 -11.79 -21.55 17.34
C PHE A 836 -10.40 -21.26 16.77
N PHE A 837 -10.27 -20.18 16.00
CA PHE A 837 -9.01 -19.81 15.33
C PHE A 837 -8.69 -18.33 15.52
N ALA A 838 -7.50 -18.06 16.04
CA ALA A 838 -6.91 -16.73 16.11
C ALA A 838 -5.48 -16.73 15.56
N GLY A 839 -4.90 -15.55 15.40
CA GLY A 839 -3.58 -15.35 14.83
C GLY A 839 -3.61 -14.35 13.67
N GLU A 840 -2.44 -13.88 13.25
CA GLU A 840 -2.31 -12.88 12.18
C GLU A 840 -2.95 -13.30 10.85
N HIS A 841 -3.01 -14.61 10.56
CA HIS A 841 -3.66 -15.15 9.37
C HIS A 841 -5.18 -15.27 9.48
N THR A 842 -5.80 -14.74 10.54
CA THR A 842 -7.25 -14.81 10.77
C THR A 842 -7.88 -13.42 10.82
N ILE A 843 -7.17 -12.35 10.44
CA ILE A 843 -7.70 -10.99 10.47
C ILE A 843 -7.46 -10.30 9.13
N ARG A 844 -8.54 -10.05 8.40
CA ARG A 844 -8.48 -9.58 7.02
C ARG A 844 -7.87 -8.19 6.85
N ASN A 845 -8.16 -7.27 7.78
CA ASN A 845 -7.78 -5.87 7.65
C ASN A 845 -6.37 -5.57 8.19
N TYR A 846 -5.80 -6.49 8.98
CA TYR A 846 -4.49 -6.31 9.62
C TYR A 846 -3.65 -7.59 9.57
N PRO A 847 -3.56 -8.32 8.44
CA PRO A 847 -2.84 -9.58 8.38
C PRO A 847 -1.33 -9.34 8.60
N ALA A 848 -0.55 -10.41 8.80
CA ALA A 848 0.92 -10.33 8.87
C ALA A 848 1.52 -9.42 9.97
N THR A 849 0.72 -8.93 10.91
CA THR A 849 1.16 -7.95 11.91
C THR A 849 0.97 -8.42 13.35
N VAL A 850 1.72 -7.79 14.26
CA VAL A 850 1.57 -8.01 15.72
C VAL A 850 0.23 -7.50 16.23
N HIS A 851 -0.19 -6.31 15.79
CA HIS A 851 -1.48 -5.74 16.18
C HIS A 851 -2.66 -6.54 15.60
N GLY A 852 -2.54 -7.08 14.39
CA GLY A 852 -3.53 -8.00 13.84
C GLY A 852 -3.68 -9.26 14.67
N ALA A 853 -2.56 -9.90 15.02
CA ALA A 853 -2.58 -11.06 15.92
C ALA A 853 -3.22 -10.72 17.27
N LEU A 854 -2.86 -9.58 17.89
CA LEU A 854 -3.49 -9.08 19.12
C LEU A 854 -5.01 -8.97 18.96
N LEU A 855 -5.48 -8.24 17.94
CA LEU A 855 -6.91 -8.02 17.68
C LEU A 855 -7.66 -9.34 17.41
N SER A 856 -7.05 -10.29 16.71
CA SER A 856 -7.66 -11.61 16.48
C SER A 856 -7.87 -12.40 17.79
N GLY A 857 -6.95 -12.26 18.75
CA GLY A 857 -7.08 -12.88 20.07
C GLY A 857 -8.22 -12.27 20.88
N LEU A 858 -8.31 -10.93 20.88
CA LEU A 858 -9.42 -10.20 21.52
C LEU A 858 -10.77 -10.59 20.91
N ARG A 859 -10.84 -10.71 19.57
CA ARG A 859 -12.04 -11.12 18.84
C ARG A 859 -12.51 -12.51 19.25
N GLU A 860 -11.62 -13.51 19.27
CA GLU A 860 -12.03 -14.87 19.62
C GLU A 860 -12.40 -14.99 21.10
N ALA A 861 -11.74 -14.26 22.00
CA ALA A 861 -12.13 -14.22 23.40
C ALA A 861 -13.55 -13.66 23.58
N GLY A 862 -13.89 -12.57 22.89
CA GLY A 862 -15.24 -12.01 22.88
C GLY A 862 -16.26 -12.99 22.32
N ARG A 863 -15.98 -13.58 21.15
CA ARG A 863 -16.86 -14.57 20.51
C ARG A 863 -17.10 -15.80 21.38
N ILE A 864 -16.06 -16.35 22.01
CA ILE A 864 -16.19 -17.49 22.93
C ILE A 864 -17.05 -17.09 24.13
N ALA A 865 -16.82 -15.91 24.71
CA ALA A 865 -17.63 -15.43 25.82
C ALA A 865 -19.10 -15.22 25.43
N ASP A 866 -19.39 -14.72 24.23
CA ASP A 866 -20.75 -14.55 23.73
C ASP A 866 -21.51 -15.87 23.62
N TYR A 867 -20.86 -16.97 23.19
CA TYR A 867 -21.50 -18.30 23.14
C TYR A 867 -21.93 -18.83 24.51
N TYR A 868 -21.24 -18.46 25.60
CA TYR A 868 -21.49 -19.01 26.93
C TYR A 868 -22.29 -18.07 27.84
N LEU A 869 -22.07 -16.77 27.71
CA LEU A 869 -22.65 -15.76 28.60
C LEU A 869 -23.87 -15.08 27.94
N GLY A 870 -23.96 -15.12 26.61
CA GLY A 870 -24.83 -14.23 25.86
C GLY A 870 -24.39 -12.76 25.98
N PHE A 871 -25.11 -11.89 25.28
CA PHE A 871 -24.98 -10.44 25.38
C PHE A 871 -26.30 -9.85 25.92
N PRO A 872 -26.28 -8.88 26.87
CA PRO A 872 -25.15 -8.09 27.37
C PRO A 872 -24.49 -8.60 28.67
N ASN A 873 -24.72 -9.85 29.07
CA ASN A 873 -24.25 -10.37 30.36
C ASN A 873 -22.71 -10.43 30.42
N CYS A 874 -22.07 -9.49 31.13
CA CYS A 874 -20.61 -9.41 31.23
C CYS A 874 -19.98 -10.16 32.40
N TYR A 875 -20.75 -10.51 33.45
CA TYR A 875 -20.22 -11.17 34.65
C TYR A 875 -21.30 -12.04 35.34
N PRO A 876 -20.92 -13.12 36.05
CA PRO A 876 -21.73 -13.63 37.15
C PRO A 876 -21.73 -12.59 38.27
N GLU A 877 -22.90 -12.27 38.86
CA GLU A 877 -22.98 -11.38 40.03
C GLU A 877 -21.97 -11.86 41.10
N ALA A 878 -21.12 -10.96 41.60
CA ALA A 878 -20.28 -11.25 42.76
C ALA A 878 -21.18 -11.70 43.93
N PRO A 879 -20.73 -12.61 44.81
CA PRO A 879 -21.52 -13.01 45.96
C PRO A 879 -21.90 -11.75 46.75
N LYS A 880 -23.20 -11.53 46.93
CA LYS A 880 -23.69 -10.47 47.81
C LYS A 880 -23.14 -10.75 49.19
N ASP A 881 -22.40 -9.79 49.74
CA ASP A 881 -21.86 -9.86 51.09
C ASP A 881 -23.04 -9.90 52.07
N GLU A 882 -23.43 -11.11 52.49
CA GLU A 882 -24.54 -11.32 53.45
C GLU A 882 -24.23 -10.74 54.84
N SER A 883 -23.04 -10.17 55.06
CA SER A 883 -22.69 -9.47 56.30
C SER A 883 -23.34 -8.09 56.46
N ALA A 884 -23.94 -7.52 55.40
CA ALA A 884 -24.63 -6.23 55.45
C ALA A 884 -26.14 -6.32 55.80
N LYS A 885 -26.63 -7.50 56.21
CA LYS A 885 -27.97 -7.68 56.80
C LYS A 885 -27.88 -8.37 58.16
N LYS A 886 -27.36 -7.66 59.16
CA LYS A 886 -27.75 -7.86 60.55
C LYS A 886 -27.91 -6.51 61.24
#